data_AF-A0A2E7HQT2-F1
#
_entry.id   AF-A0A2E7HQT2-F1
#
_cell.length_a   1.000
_cell.length_b   1.000
_cell.length_c   1.000
_cell.angle_alpha   90.00
_cell.angle_beta   90.00
_cell.angle_gamma   90.00
#
_symmetry.space_group_name_H-M   'P 1'
#
loop_
_entity.id
_entity.type
_entity.pdbx_description
1 polymer ?
#
loop_
_entity_poly.entity_id
_entity_poly.type
_entity_poly.pdbx_seq_one_letter_code
_entity_poly.pdbx_strand_id
1 'polypeptide(L)'
;MKKTTSFLFAYLAFVFSPDLLVFGNDIAGYSGSVTITIPATRTEGGVTTNASTSTPIYKIVSAGVSGEPVFSGFISSVGSNTISFENSTDGDGIVHNPFVTGAFKSTVQVPILTAVLSGARVNSITIDNAGAGFNDTCSTGNAQLIEIDYPEADDNQSTATATVSGGKITGITMTNKGAGYSAPPSVTVVAGPHFVRLTEPGSPDVGRFFLITDNTSNQLTLDISKLATKSKSNPTGETLAKVLQTDYSVEIVPAATVGGILGNSKTSAEDNGFSTGMISSSDFVYLWNASEFSYDPHFFLGSDVGTYKAGWYNVNNIGAGHATDQILYPDESFIVANRTNNDIELTIEGAVGTTNQKMYLPAYPQQALMNNPFGADVVLGEIIPADNMGTEIYDFRPSASDGNTTNADTIFFLSGTNWNEYYYKGGVNDAVTEVATASAKAGTHGGSNGIADSDVEFVSGTVSALVSCDATGGTSGDHNTSEYTKISLAGGGPASADDWNGFNMTFSEISGRSVSDSYDSANSRQYELDVNGSDVAEGSGVMVYSNLNGTHEVVDSASGYVIVKVKRDVNFESGKGDKKWSLGSVGAGYNTSAKAYFIGGGGTGAIASVTISSGAITGFDFTGTGNSRGSGYTEAPQVVITGGGWRMIGGADAPEDGQVLSSEEGIIVVRKHPTGILTYIEAVNPLK
;
A
#
# COMPACT_ATOMS: atom_id res chain seq x y z
N MET A 1 -15.87 -3.91 -19.38
CA MET A 1 -15.30 -2.56 -19.56
C MET A 1 -16.27 -1.57 -18.96
N LYS A 2 -16.16 -1.33 -17.65
CA LYS A 2 -16.91 -0.27 -16.96
C LYS A 2 -16.29 1.05 -17.42
N LYS A 3 -17.09 1.92 -18.04
CA LYS A 3 -16.65 3.27 -18.40
C LYS A 3 -16.80 4.13 -17.15
N THR A 4 -15.68 4.39 -16.48
CA THR A 4 -15.62 5.33 -15.37
C THR A 4 -15.45 6.74 -15.95
N THR A 5 -16.29 7.68 -15.54
CA THR A 5 -16.05 9.11 -15.77
C THR A 5 -16.34 9.88 -14.50
N SER A 6 -15.29 10.49 -13.95
CA SER A 6 -15.35 11.54 -12.95
C SER A 6 -16.28 12.67 -13.40
N PHE A 7 -17.05 13.21 -12.46
CA PHE A 7 -17.84 14.42 -12.65
C PHE A 7 -16.94 15.61 -12.99
N LEU A 8 -16.89 15.99 -14.26
CA LEU A 8 -16.38 17.29 -14.71
C LEU A 8 -17.49 17.99 -15.48
N PHE A 9 -18.03 19.08 -14.91
CA PHE A 9 -19.01 19.94 -15.59
C PHE A 9 -18.37 20.61 -16.81
N ALA A 10 -18.96 20.41 -17.99
CA ALA A 10 -18.51 20.99 -19.24
C ALA A 10 -19.02 22.42 -19.44
N TYR A 11 -18.15 23.35 -19.86
CA TYR A 11 -18.46 24.31 -20.94
C TYR A 11 -17.20 24.96 -21.54
N LEU A 12 -16.93 24.65 -22.81
CA LEU A 12 -16.64 25.55 -23.95
C LEU A 12 -15.52 25.01 -24.86
N ALA A 13 -15.89 24.80 -26.13
CA ALA A 13 -15.11 24.17 -27.18
C ALA A 13 -13.96 25.05 -27.71
N PHE A 14 -12.79 24.44 -27.92
CA PHE A 14 -11.89 24.78 -29.02
C PHE A 14 -11.31 23.50 -29.64
N VAL A 15 -11.38 23.43 -30.96
CA VAL A 15 -10.96 22.33 -31.83
C VAL A 15 -9.46 22.46 -32.10
N PHE A 16 -8.67 21.44 -31.74
CA PHE A 16 -7.44 21.07 -32.45
C PHE A 16 -7.20 19.54 -32.33
N SER A 17 -6.70 18.97 -33.42
CA SER A 17 -6.48 17.56 -33.76
C SER A 17 -5.44 16.81 -32.89
N PRO A 18 -5.37 15.47 -32.97
CA PRO A 18 -4.70 14.62 -31.99
C PRO A 18 -3.22 14.43 -32.35
N ASP A 19 -2.32 14.80 -31.44
CA ASP A 19 -0.97 14.26 -31.41
C ASP A 19 -0.69 13.61 -30.06
N LEU A 20 -0.07 12.44 -30.19
CA LEU A 20 0.33 11.48 -29.19
C LEU A 20 1.21 12.16 -28.11
N LEU A 21 0.73 12.22 -26.87
CA LEU A 21 1.57 12.44 -25.68
C LEU A 21 1.22 11.37 -24.65
N VAL A 22 2.02 10.31 -24.66
CA VAL A 22 2.15 9.38 -23.54
C VAL A 22 2.90 10.13 -22.45
N PHE A 23 2.16 10.68 -21.49
CA PHE A 23 2.73 10.97 -20.18
C PHE A 23 2.39 9.80 -19.26
N GLY A 24 3.43 9.10 -18.82
CA GLY A 24 3.33 8.26 -17.64
C GLY A 24 3.08 9.16 -16.43
N ASN A 25 1.96 8.89 -15.77
CA ASN A 25 1.74 9.16 -14.36
C ASN A 25 0.81 8.03 -13.92
N ASP A 26 1.32 7.13 -13.08
CA ASP A 26 0.50 6.19 -12.33
C ASP A 26 -0.35 6.98 -11.32
N ILE A 27 -1.44 7.58 -11.80
CA ILE A 27 -2.54 8.13 -10.99
C ILE A 27 -3.84 7.70 -11.67
N ALA A 28 -4.05 6.39 -11.71
CA ALA A 28 -5.36 5.77 -11.79
C ALA A 28 -5.24 4.46 -11.02
N GLY A 29 -5.84 4.38 -9.83
CA GLY A 29 -5.97 3.11 -9.14
C GLY A 29 -6.64 2.12 -10.08
N TYR A 30 -6.02 0.96 -10.32
CA TYR A 30 -6.67 -0.12 -11.04
C TYR A 30 -7.83 -0.62 -10.16
N SER A 31 -9.07 -0.32 -10.55
CA SER A 31 -10.26 -1.03 -10.03
C SER A 31 -10.16 -2.48 -10.49
N GLY A 32 -9.85 -3.38 -9.56
CA GLY A 32 -9.74 -4.82 -9.82
C GLY A 32 -10.57 -5.62 -8.83
N SER A 33 -10.83 -6.88 -9.17
CA SER A 33 -11.33 -7.87 -8.23
C SER A 33 -10.25 -8.92 -8.01
N VAL A 34 -9.88 -9.18 -6.76
CA VAL A 34 -9.01 -10.30 -6.39
C VAL A 34 -9.87 -11.39 -5.79
N THR A 35 -9.82 -12.59 -6.36
CA THR A 35 -10.45 -13.77 -5.78
C THR A 35 -9.41 -14.56 -5.01
N ILE A 36 -9.68 -14.77 -3.73
CA ILE A 36 -8.87 -15.57 -2.82
C ILE A 36 -9.59 -16.88 -2.59
N THR A 37 -8.96 -17.98 -3.00
CA THR A 37 -9.47 -19.34 -2.75
C THR A 37 -8.80 -19.93 -1.52
N ILE A 38 -9.61 -20.46 -0.60
CA ILE A 38 -9.19 -21.33 0.50
C ILE A 38 -9.68 -22.74 0.17
N PRO A 39 -8.78 -23.63 -0.30
CA PRO A 39 -9.18 -24.89 -0.86
C PRO A 39 -9.68 -25.86 0.21
N ALA A 40 -10.60 -26.75 -0.18
CA ALA A 40 -11.07 -27.89 0.60
C ALA A 40 -10.03 -29.00 0.72
N THR A 41 -8.94 -28.93 -0.04
CA THR A 41 -7.85 -29.90 -0.01
C THR A 41 -6.49 -29.22 -0.02
N ARG A 42 -5.50 -29.84 0.64
CA ARG A 42 -4.11 -29.39 0.65
C ARG A 42 -3.19 -30.57 0.36
N THR A 43 -2.21 -30.36 -0.51
CA THR A 43 -1.15 -31.33 -0.78
C THR A 43 0.18 -30.84 -0.23
N GLU A 44 0.73 -31.56 0.75
CA GLU A 44 2.07 -31.31 1.30
C GLU A 44 2.90 -32.60 1.27
N GLY A 45 4.14 -32.52 0.79
CA GLY A 45 5.01 -33.70 0.69
C GLY A 45 4.44 -34.83 -0.18
N GLY A 46 3.56 -34.51 -1.14
CA GLY A 46 2.86 -35.48 -1.99
C GLY A 46 1.64 -36.16 -1.36
N VAL A 47 1.22 -35.75 -0.16
CA VAL A 47 0.03 -36.26 0.54
C VAL A 47 -1.09 -35.22 0.47
N THR A 48 -2.23 -35.59 -0.11
CA THR A 48 -3.43 -34.74 -0.12
C THR A 48 -4.31 -35.03 1.09
N THR A 49 -4.68 -33.97 1.80
CA THR A 49 -5.58 -34.01 2.96
C THR A 49 -6.80 -33.13 2.71
N ASN A 50 -7.97 -33.57 3.14
CA ASN A 50 -9.19 -32.77 3.08
C ASN A 50 -9.29 -31.90 4.33
N ALA A 51 -9.80 -30.69 4.16
CA ALA A 51 -10.24 -29.85 5.26
C ALA A 51 -11.28 -30.58 6.11
N SER A 52 -11.14 -30.46 7.43
CA SER A 52 -12.10 -31.01 8.38
C SER A 52 -12.09 -30.20 9.66
N THR A 53 -13.08 -30.41 10.54
CA THR A 53 -13.11 -29.76 11.85
C THR A 53 -11.91 -30.11 12.74
N SER A 54 -11.27 -31.26 12.52
CA SER A 54 -10.04 -31.68 13.23
C SER A 54 -8.75 -31.27 12.52
N THR A 55 -8.80 -31.00 11.22
CA THR A 55 -7.65 -30.61 10.39
C THR A 55 -8.07 -29.49 9.44
N PRO A 56 -8.34 -28.27 9.95
CA PRO A 56 -8.76 -27.17 9.09
C PRO A 56 -7.60 -26.73 8.18
N ILE A 57 -7.96 -26.19 7.02
CA ILE A 57 -7.04 -25.49 6.12
C ILE A 57 -7.19 -24.00 6.38
N TYR A 58 -6.09 -23.31 6.69
CA TYR A 58 -6.09 -21.91 7.06
C TYR A 58 -5.55 -21.03 5.93
N LYS A 59 -6.11 -19.83 5.78
CA LYS A 59 -5.54 -18.76 4.97
C LYS A 59 -5.74 -17.42 5.68
N ILE A 60 -4.76 -16.54 5.56
CA ILE A 60 -4.86 -15.17 6.06
C ILE A 60 -5.42 -14.31 4.94
N VAL A 61 -6.41 -13.49 5.27
CA VAL A 61 -7.13 -12.65 4.31
C VAL A 61 -7.16 -11.24 4.86
N SER A 62 -6.90 -10.25 4.00
CA SER A 62 -7.06 -8.84 4.31
C SER A 62 -8.32 -8.29 3.68
N ALA A 63 -8.95 -7.32 4.31
CA ALA A 63 -10.14 -6.68 3.78
C ALA A 63 -9.86 -5.76 2.59
N GLY A 64 -8.64 -5.24 2.47
CA GLY A 64 -8.30 -4.21 1.47
C GLY A 64 -9.18 -2.97 1.59
N VAL A 65 -9.23 -2.18 0.52
CA VAL A 65 -10.21 -1.07 0.38
C VAL A 65 -11.41 -1.62 -0.38
N SER A 66 -12.60 -1.52 0.19
CA SER A 66 -13.82 -2.04 -0.44
C SER A 66 -14.44 -1.00 -1.38
N GLY A 67 -14.67 -1.39 -2.62
CA GLY A 67 -15.42 -0.60 -3.60
C GLY A 67 -14.70 0.66 -4.11
N GLU A 68 -15.43 1.40 -4.92
CA GLU A 68 -14.98 2.67 -5.50
C GLU A 68 -15.13 3.83 -4.50
N PRO A 69 -14.30 4.87 -4.60
CA PRO A 69 -14.47 6.06 -3.78
C PRO A 69 -15.78 6.76 -4.10
N VAL A 70 -16.58 7.02 -3.06
CA VAL A 70 -17.83 7.79 -3.14
C VAL A 70 -17.57 9.29 -3.22
N PHE A 71 -16.35 9.72 -2.92
CA PHE A 71 -15.88 11.10 -3.08
C PHE A 71 -14.36 11.13 -3.25
N SER A 72 -13.88 12.02 -4.11
CA SER A 72 -12.46 12.38 -4.24
C SER A 72 -12.35 13.90 -4.23
N GLY A 73 -11.41 14.45 -3.46
CA GLY A 73 -11.24 15.90 -3.37
C GLY A 73 -10.09 16.33 -2.48
N PHE A 74 -10.01 17.63 -2.23
CA PHE A 74 -8.94 18.26 -1.46
C PHE A 74 -9.45 18.75 -0.11
N ILE A 75 -8.61 18.63 0.92
CA ILE A 75 -8.94 19.10 2.26
C ILE A 75 -8.81 20.63 2.33
N SER A 76 -9.89 21.31 2.73
CA SER A 76 -9.89 22.78 2.94
C SER A 76 -9.36 23.21 4.31
N SER A 77 -9.54 22.39 5.33
CA SER A 77 -9.07 22.66 6.70
C SER A 77 -9.00 21.39 7.54
N VAL A 78 -8.07 21.38 8.49
CA VAL A 78 -7.84 20.25 9.41
C VAL A 78 -7.98 20.73 10.86
N GLY A 79 -8.86 20.09 11.60
CA GLY A 79 -9.06 20.28 13.04
C GLY A 79 -8.33 19.21 13.87
N SER A 80 -8.73 19.05 15.13
CA SER A 80 -8.15 18.02 16.01
C SER A 80 -8.48 16.59 15.57
N ASN A 81 -9.73 16.37 15.15
CA ASN A 81 -10.28 15.09 14.71
C ASN A 81 -11.27 15.26 13.55
N THR A 82 -11.18 16.38 12.82
CA THR A 82 -12.10 16.72 11.73
C THR A 82 -11.32 17.19 10.52
N ILE A 83 -11.85 16.90 9.33
CA ILE A 83 -11.41 17.52 8.08
C ILE A 83 -12.61 18.11 7.37
N SER A 84 -12.44 19.26 6.72
CA SER A 84 -13.52 19.95 6.01
C SER A 84 -13.21 20.09 4.53
N PHE A 85 -14.25 20.24 3.73
CA PHE A 85 -14.19 20.38 2.28
C PHE A 85 -14.95 21.63 1.84
N GLU A 86 -14.53 22.21 0.73
CA GLU A 86 -15.26 23.32 0.13
C GLU A 86 -16.57 22.84 -0.49
N ASN A 87 -17.59 23.69 -0.44
CA ASN A 87 -18.82 23.47 -1.19
C ASN A 87 -18.64 23.96 -2.62
N SER A 88 -19.31 23.31 -3.57
CA SER A 88 -19.39 23.84 -4.94
C SER A 88 -20.68 24.64 -5.12
N THR A 89 -20.72 25.50 -6.12
CA THR A 89 -21.92 26.26 -6.51
C THR A 89 -22.05 26.19 -8.02
N ASP A 90 -23.24 25.84 -8.52
CA ASP A 90 -23.47 25.77 -9.96
C ASP A 90 -23.74 27.15 -10.58
N GLY A 91 -23.91 27.19 -11.89
CA GLY A 91 -24.17 28.42 -12.65
C GLY A 91 -25.46 29.15 -12.27
N ASP A 92 -26.38 28.47 -11.56
CA ASP A 92 -27.64 29.01 -11.07
C ASP A 92 -27.54 29.49 -9.60
N GLY A 93 -26.37 29.36 -8.98
CA GLY A 93 -26.12 29.79 -7.61
C GLY A 93 -26.58 28.76 -6.54
N ILE A 94 -26.88 27.53 -6.93
CA ILE A 94 -27.25 26.46 -5.99
C ILE A 94 -25.98 25.86 -5.40
N VAL A 95 -25.92 25.82 -4.07
CA VAL A 95 -24.82 25.22 -3.33
C VAL A 95 -24.96 23.70 -3.35
N HIS A 96 -23.94 23.02 -3.86
CA HIS A 96 -23.81 21.57 -3.85
C HIS A 96 -22.82 21.17 -2.75
N ASN A 97 -23.36 20.51 -1.74
CA ASN A 97 -22.57 19.96 -0.65
C ASN A 97 -21.91 18.64 -1.09
N PRO A 98 -20.68 18.35 -0.63
CA PRO A 98 -20.01 17.09 -0.94
C PRO A 98 -20.70 15.89 -0.28
N PHE A 99 -21.38 16.07 0.86
CA PHE A 99 -21.95 14.95 1.63
C PHE A 99 -23.41 15.18 2.05
N VAL A 100 -24.12 14.07 2.25
CA VAL A 100 -25.38 14.04 2.99
C VAL A 100 -25.06 14.02 4.48
N THR A 101 -25.54 15.01 5.23
CA THR A 101 -25.32 15.09 6.69
C THR A 101 -25.75 13.81 7.39
N GLY A 102 -24.83 13.19 8.14
CA GLY A 102 -25.06 11.97 8.91
C GLY A 102 -25.14 10.68 8.09
N ALA A 103 -24.79 10.71 6.79
CA ALA A 103 -24.73 9.49 5.98
C ALA A 103 -23.51 8.63 6.35
N PHE A 104 -22.36 9.22 6.61
CA PHE A 104 -21.13 8.50 6.96
C PHE A 104 -20.98 8.38 8.46
N LYS A 105 -21.57 7.31 9.00
CA LYS A 105 -21.53 7.01 10.41
C LYS A 105 -21.17 5.54 10.61
N SER A 106 -20.11 5.30 11.38
CA SER A 106 -19.56 3.95 11.57
C SER A 106 -20.49 2.96 12.27
N THR A 107 -21.56 3.44 12.93
CA THR A 107 -22.53 2.58 13.62
C THR A 107 -23.77 2.25 12.77
N VAL A 108 -23.87 2.79 11.56
CA VAL A 108 -25.02 2.55 10.67
C VAL A 108 -24.89 1.15 10.05
N GLN A 109 -25.95 0.36 10.16
CA GLN A 109 -26.07 -0.91 9.46
C GLN A 109 -26.64 -0.63 8.06
N VAL A 110 -25.87 -0.96 7.03
CA VAL A 110 -26.21 -0.65 5.64
C VAL A 110 -27.40 -1.53 5.20
N PRO A 111 -28.44 -0.94 4.59
CA PRO A 111 -29.62 -1.65 4.09
C PRO A 111 -29.30 -2.50 2.85
N ILE A 112 -30.15 -3.49 2.60
CA ILE A 112 -30.10 -4.32 1.39
C ILE A 112 -31.32 -3.98 0.55
N LEU A 113 -31.06 -3.52 -0.67
CA LEU A 113 -32.08 -3.05 -1.60
C LEU A 113 -32.00 -3.87 -2.89
N THR A 114 -33.15 -4.28 -3.43
CA THR A 114 -33.21 -5.02 -4.69
C THR A 114 -34.01 -4.25 -5.72
N ALA A 115 -33.41 -3.97 -6.88
CA ALA A 115 -34.13 -3.39 -8.01
C ALA A 115 -35.13 -4.41 -8.61
N VAL A 116 -36.31 -3.92 -9.00
CA VAL A 116 -37.33 -4.72 -9.68
C VAL A 116 -37.63 -4.06 -11.02
N LEU A 117 -37.39 -4.80 -12.11
CA LEU A 117 -37.65 -4.32 -13.46
C LEU A 117 -39.14 -4.42 -13.86
N SER A 118 -39.57 -3.51 -14.73
CA SER A 118 -40.77 -3.68 -15.56
C SER A 118 -40.41 -3.35 -17.01
N GLY A 119 -40.24 -4.38 -17.84
CA GLY A 119 -39.57 -4.24 -19.13
C GLY A 119 -38.10 -3.81 -18.93
N ALA A 120 -37.61 -2.90 -19.76
CA ALA A 120 -36.23 -2.40 -19.69
C ALA A 120 -36.02 -1.21 -18.73
N ARG A 121 -36.85 -1.09 -17.68
CA ARG A 121 -36.86 0.06 -16.75
C ARG A 121 -36.90 -0.42 -15.30
N VAL A 122 -36.26 0.31 -14.40
CA VAL A 122 -36.36 0.06 -12.95
C VAL A 122 -37.72 0.57 -12.47
N ASN A 123 -38.62 -0.35 -12.14
CA ASN A 123 -39.97 0.01 -11.76
C ASN A 123 -40.07 0.43 -10.29
N SER A 124 -39.41 -0.33 -9.42
CA SER A 124 -39.39 -0.15 -7.97
C SER A 124 -38.11 -0.72 -7.39
N ILE A 125 -37.82 -0.37 -6.14
CA ILE A 125 -36.75 -0.96 -5.34
C ILE A 125 -37.40 -1.53 -4.08
N THR A 126 -37.16 -2.81 -3.78
CA THR A 126 -37.62 -3.45 -2.54
C THR A 126 -36.60 -3.24 -1.43
N ILE A 127 -37.10 -3.15 -0.21
CA ILE A 127 -36.27 -3.06 1.00
C ILE A 127 -36.23 -4.46 1.60
N ASP A 128 -35.15 -5.19 1.34
CA ASP A 128 -34.97 -6.55 1.87
C ASP A 128 -34.42 -6.49 3.30
N ASN A 129 -33.56 -5.51 3.57
CA ASN A 129 -33.17 -5.08 4.92
C ASN A 129 -33.21 -3.55 5.00
N ALA A 130 -33.95 -3.02 5.97
CA ALA A 130 -34.11 -1.57 6.15
C ALA A 130 -32.89 -0.86 6.76
N GLY A 131 -31.88 -1.64 7.19
CA GLY A 131 -30.74 -1.11 7.94
C GLY A 131 -31.15 -0.58 9.33
N ALA A 132 -30.20 0.07 10.00
CA ALA A 132 -30.41 0.70 11.30
C ALA A 132 -29.37 1.79 11.58
N GLY A 133 -29.69 2.69 12.52
CA GLY A 133 -28.73 3.67 13.03
C GLY A 133 -28.58 4.95 12.20
N PHE A 134 -29.34 5.09 11.11
CA PHE A 134 -29.34 6.30 10.28
C PHE A 134 -29.78 7.52 11.09
N ASN A 135 -29.28 8.71 10.72
CA ASN A 135 -29.88 9.95 11.17
C ASN A 135 -31.15 10.22 10.36
N ASP A 136 -32.24 10.62 11.02
CA ASP A 136 -33.49 10.96 10.32
C ASP A 136 -33.30 12.17 9.36
N THR A 137 -32.26 12.98 9.56
CA THR A 137 -31.88 14.05 8.61
C THR A 137 -31.38 13.55 7.26
N CYS A 138 -31.08 12.26 7.10
CA CYS A 138 -30.69 11.66 5.82
C CYS A 138 -31.87 11.52 4.83
N SER A 139 -33.11 11.74 5.29
CA SER A 139 -34.36 11.31 4.63
C SER A 139 -34.89 12.21 3.49
N THR A 140 -34.56 13.51 3.48
CA THR A 140 -35.38 14.47 2.72
C THR A 140 -34.75 14.92 1.41
N GLY A 141 -35.20 14.32 0.30
CA GLY A 141 -34.98 14.81 -1.07
C GLY A 141 -33.56 14.67 -1.62
N ASN A 142 -32.67 13.96 -0.93
CA ASN A 142 -31.28 13.84 -1.32
C ASN A 142 -31.07 12.63 -2.26
N ALA A 143 -30.82 12.90 -3.54
CA ALA A 143 -30.51 11.89 -4.54
C ALA A 143 -29.12 11.26 -4.36
N GLN A 144 -28.23 11.84 -3.55
CA GLN A 144 -26.88 11.31 -3.30
C GLN A 144 -26.87 10.07 -2.40
N LEU A 145 -27.99 9.72 -1.74
CA LEU A 145 -28.03 8.59 -0.81
C LEU A 145 -28.20 7.22 -1.50
N ILE A 146 -28.83 7.17 -2.68
CA ILE A 146 -29.10 5.93 -3.42
C ILE A 146 -28.40 6.00 -4.76
N GLU A 147 -27.50 5.05 -5.00
CA GLU A 147 -26.83 4.84 -6.28
C GLU A 147 -27.41 3.59 -6.96
N ILE A 148 -27.64 3.68 -8.26
CA ILE A 148 -28.18 2.59 -9.08
C ILE A 148 -27.26 2.44 -10.29
N ASP A 149 -26.79 1.23 -10.58
CA ASP A 149 -25.89 1.01 -11.69
C ASP A 149 -26.46 1.46 -13.05
N TYR A 150 -25.56 1.81 -13.97
CA TYR A 150 -25.92 2.18 -15.34
C TYR A 150 -26.49 0.98 -16.13
N PRO A 151 -27.40 1.23 -17.09
CA PRO A 151 -27.88 0.18 -18.00
C PRO A 151 -26.81 -0.26 -19.00
N GLU A 152 -26.91 -1.49 -19.53
CA GLU A 152 -25.92 -1.99 -20.50
C GLU A 152 -26.07 -1.37 -21.90
N ALA A 153 -27.27 -0.90 -22.25
CA ALA A 153 -27.66 -0.58 -23.63
C ALA A 153 -28.01 0.89 -23.88
N ASP A 154 -28.00 1.75 -22.86
CA ASP A 154 -28.38 3.16 -22.92
C ASP A 154 -27.69 3.94 -21.79
N ASP A 155 -27.49 5.26 -21.93
CA ASP A 155 -26.91 6.13 -20.89
C ASP A 155 -28.00 6.75 -19.98
N ASN A 156 -29.24 6.29 -20.08
CA ASN A 156 -30.37 6.78 -19.27
C ASN A 156 -30.48 6.02 -17.94
N GLN A 157 -29.62 6.38 -17.00
CA GLN A 157 -29.57 5.83 -15.64
C GLN A 157 -30.87 6.07 -14.85
N SER A 158 -31.28 5.08 -14.07
CA SER A 158 -32.33 5.22 -13.06
C SER A 158 -31.82 6.00 -11.85
N THR A 159 -32.68 6.82 -11.24
CA THR A 159 -32.37 7.56 -10.01
C THR A 159 -33.50 7.42 -8.99
N ALA A 160 -33.17 7.42 -7.70
CA ALA A 160 -34.15 7.29 -6.62
C ALA A 160 -33.77 8.12 -5.38
N THR A 161 -34.71 8.31 -4.48
CA THR A 161 -34.51 8.92 -3.16
C THR A 161 -35.04 7.97 -2.08
N ALA A 162 -34.40 7.99 -0.91
CA ALA A 162 -34.80 7.18 0.24
C ALA A 162 -35.49 8.04 1.30
N THR A 163 -36.51 7.49 1.97
CA THR A 163 -37.09 8.05 3.18
C THR A 163 -36.54 7.28 4.37
N VAL A 164 -35.87 8.00 5.27
CA VAL A 164 -35.38 7.51 6.57
C VAL A 164 -36.32 7.99 7.68
N SER A 165 -36.73 7.07 8.56
CA SER A 165 -37.50 7.38 9.76
C SER A 165 -37.22 6.38 10.86
N GLY A 166 -36.98 6.86 12.08
CA GLY A 166 -36.63 6.00 13.22
C GLY A 166 -35.29 5.29 13.01
N GLY A 167 -34.38 5.93 12.26
CA GLY A 167 -33.06 5.39 11.93
C GLY A 167 -33.03 4.21 10.96
N LYS A 168 -34.10 4.00 10.18
CA LYS A 168 -34.20 2.97 9.14
C LYS A 168 -34.71 3.54 7.83
N ILE A 169 -34.37 2.92 6.71
CA ILE A 169 -35.04 3.21 5.43
C ILE A 169 -36.46 2.62 5.49
N THR A 170 -37.47 3.49 5.36
CA THR A 170 -38.89 3.11 5.39
C THR A 170 -39.57 3.20 4.03
N GLY A 171 -38.92 3.80 3.02
CA GLY A 171 -39.47 3.90 1.67
C GLY A 171 -38.44 4.34 0.64
N ILE A 172 -38.66 3.96 -0.62
CA ILE A 172 -37.87 4.38 -1.78
C ILE A 172 -38.81 5.02 -2.80
N THR A 173 -38.44 6.20 -3.31
CA THR A 173 -39.17 6.91 -4.36
C THR A 173 -38.30 7.07 -5.59
N MET A 174 -38.70 6.47 -6.71
CA MET A 174 -38.00 6.64 -7.99
C MET A 174 -38.17 8.07 -8.51
N THR A 175 -37.07 8.76 -8.82
CA THR A 175 -37.07 10.09 -9.44
C THR A 175 -36.91 10.01 -10.96
N ASN A 176 -36.16 9.01 -11.46
CA ASN A 176 -36.13 8.59 -12.86
C ASN A 176 -36.09 7.06 -12.88
N LYS A 177 -36.88 6.42 -13.74
CA LYS A 177 -36.89 4.95 -13.88
C LYS A 177 -35.84 4.41 -14.86
N GLY A 178 -35.14 5.31 -15.54
CA GLY A 178 -34.17 4.98 -16.59
C GLY A 178 -34.77 4.22 -17.77
N ALA A 179 -33.89 3.67 -18.61
CA ALA A 179 -34.18 2.75 -19.70
C ALA A 179 -32.94 1.91 -20.06
N GLY A 180 -33.11 0.79 -20.77
CA GLY A 180 -32.00 0.00 -21.32
C GLY A 180 -31.49 -1.13 -20.43
N TYR A 181 -32.13 -1.40 -19.30
CA TYR A 181 -31.75 -2.47 -18.39
C TYR A 181 -32.19 -3.85 -18.92
N SER A 182 -31.24 -4.77 -19.05
CA SER A 182 -31.51 -6.17 -19.45
C SER A 182 -31.63 -7.13 -18.27
N ALA A 183 -31.04 -6.76 -17.13
CA ALA A 183 -31.18 -7.41 -15.83
C ALA A 183 -31.38 -6.35 -14.73
N PRO A 184 -31.93 -6.70 -13.55
CA PRO A 184 -32.02 -5.76 -12.43
C PRO A 184 -30.62 -5.22 -12.07
N PRO A 185 -30.42 -3.89 -12.04
CA PRO A 185 -29.13 -3.31 -11.66
C PRO A 185 -28.87 -3.45 -10.16
N SER A 186 -27.59 -3.34 -9.77
CA SER A 186 -27.23 -3.18 -8.36
C SER A 186 -27.79 -1.86 -7.81
N VAL A 187 -28.17 -1.87 -6.53
CA VAL A 187 -28.64 -0.69 -5.81
C VAL A 187 -27.82 -0.56 -4.53
N THR A 188 -27.04 0.52 -4.46
CA THR A 188 -26.13 0.78 -3.35
C THR A 188 -26.63 1.98 -2.55
N VAL A 189 -26.48 1.92 -1.22
CA VAL A 189 -26.76 3.06 -0.35
C VAL A 189 -25.45 3.69 0.06
N VAL A 190 -25.24 4.96 -0.32
CA VAL A 190 -24.03 5.74 -0.05
C VAL A 190 -24.08 6.28 1.37
N ALA A 191 -24.04 5.37 2.34
CA ALA A 191 -24.08 5.65 3.77
C ALA A 191 -23.50 4.48 4.56
N GLY A 192 -23.22 4.70 5.82
CA GLY A 192 -22.62 3.69 6.69
C GLY A 192 -21.14 3.94 6.98
N PRO A 193 -20.46 2.89 7.43
CA PRO A 193 -19.01 2.89 7.66
C PRO A 193 -18.24 3.27 6.39
N HIS A 194 -17.41 4.30 6.48
CA HIS A 194 -16.54 4.77 5.40
C HIS A 194 -15.17 5.19 5.99
N PHE A 195 -14.12 5.10 5.18
CA PHE A 195 -12.79 5.60 5.51
C PHE A 195 -12.44 6.84 4.69
N VAL A 196 -11.65 7.73 5.28
CA VAL A 196 -10.82 8.68 4.52
C VAL A 196 -9.50 7.98 4.20
N ARG A 197 -9.10 7.99 2.92
CA ARG A 197 -7.80 7.52 2.43
C ARG A 197 -6.97 8.72 1.98
N LEU A 198 -5.73 8.86 2.48
CA LEU A 198 -4.78 9.85 1.97
C LEU A 198 -4.19 9.40 0.64
N THR A 199 -4.33 10.22 -0.41
CA THR A 199 -3.86 9.91 -1.78
C THR A 199 -2.80 10.88 -2.30
N GLU A 200 -2.30 11.80 -1.46
CA GLU A 200 -1.37 12.86 -1.86
C GLU A 200 0.01 12.37 -2.34
N PRO A 201 0.33 12.43 -3.64
CA PRO A 201 1.60 11.91 -4.16
C PRO A 201 2.82 12.51 -3.47
N GLY A 202 3.79 11.66 -3.10
CA GLY A 202 5.03 12.10 -2.46
C GLY A 202 4.93 12.36 -0.95
N SER A 203 3.74 12.30 -0.34
CA SER A 203 3.63 12.28 1.12
C SER A 203 4.18 10.96 1.69
N PRO A 204 4.93 10.99 2.81
CA PRO A 204 5.36 9.78 3.48
C PRO A 204 4.19 9.01 4.13
N ASP A 205 3.00 9.60 4.21
CA ASP A 205 1.80 9.02 4.85
C ASP A 205 0.73 8.57 3.85
N VAL A 206 1.02 8.56 2.55
CA VAL A 206 0.10 8.04 1.52
C VAL A 206 -0.39 6.64 1.88
N GLY A 207 -1.68 6.41 1.67
CA GLY A 207 -2.32 5.13 1.98
C GLY A 207 -2.79 4.97 3.43
N ARG A 208 -2.61 5.99 4.31
CA ARG A 208 -3.22 5.93 5.64
C ARG A 208 -4.74 6.11 5.58
N PHE A 209 -5.43 5.36 6.44
CA PHE A 209 -6.89 5.33 6.56
C PHE A 209 -7.36 5.86 7.90
N PHE A 210 -8.47 6.60 7.90
CA PHE A 210 -9.15 7.05 9.11
C PHE A 210 -10.64 6.74 9.02
N LEU A 211 -11.18 6.04 10.02
CA LEU A 211 -12.61 5.72 10.07
C LEU A 211 -13.43 7.00 10.27
N ILE A 212 -14.46 7.20 9.45
CA ILE A 212 -15.42 8.28 9.64
C ILE A 212 -16.42 7.85 10.70
N THR A 213 -16.48 8.61 11.79
CA THR A 213 -17.39 8.38 12.92
C THR A 213 -18.71 9.10 12.76
N ASP A 214 -18.70 10.27 12.12
CA ASP A 214 -19.90 11.04 11.75
C ASP A 214 -19.52 12.09 10.69
N ASN A 215 -20.52 12.71 10.05
CA ASN A 215 -20.30 13.80 9.11
C ASN A 215 -21.41 14.85 9.11
N THR A 216 -21.04 16.09 8.75
CA THR A 216 -21.97 17.12 8.29
C THR A 216 -21.96 17.17 6.76
N SER A 217 -22.60 18.17 6.17
CA SER A 217 -22.67 18.31 4.72
C SER A 217 -21.30 18.57 4.06
N ASN A 218 -20.32 19.10 4.81
CA ASN A 218 -19.00 19.43 4.27
C ASN A 218 -17.82 19.14 5.24
N GLN A 219 -18.07 18.44 6.33
CA GLN A 219 -17.04 18.08 7.30
C GLN A 219 -17.18 16.63 7.74
N LEU A 220 -16.06 15.94 7.86
CA LEU A 220 -15.96 14.57 8.37
C LEU A 220 -15.34 14.59 9.76
N THR A 221 -15.89 13.79 10.67
CA THR A 221 -15.32 13.54 12.00
C THR A 221 -14.66 12.16 11.99
N LEU A 222 -13.38 12.11 12.34
CA LEU A 222 -12.53 10.95 12.17
C LEU A 222 -12.20 10.29 13.51
N ASP A 223 -12.13 8.96 13.51
CA ASP A 223 -11.48 8.20 14.58
C ASP A 223 -9.97 8.39 14.46
N ILE A 224 -9.38 9.03 15.46
CA ILE A 224 -7.95 9.32 15.54
C ILE A 224 -7.21 8.39 16.52
N SER A 225 -7.85 7.32 17.00
CA SER A 225 -7.26 6.36 17.93
C SER A 225 -6.05 5.62 17.36
N LYS A 226 -5.95 5.53 16.02
CA LYS A 226 -4.82 4.95 15.29
C LYS A 226 -3.66 5.94 15.04
N LEU A 227 -3.69 7.18 15.54
CA LEU A 227 -2.51 8.05 15.49
C LEU A 227 -1.43 7.57 16.45
N ALA A 228 -0.18 7.49 15.98
CA ALA A 228 0.92 7.05 16.82
C ALA A 228 1.18 8.08 17.92
N THR A 229 1.20 7.63 19.18
CA THR A 229 1.47 8.52 20.31
C THR A 229 2.92 9.00 20.33
N LYS A 230 3.86 8.23 19.76
CA LYS A 230 5.24 8.59 19.39
C LYS A 230 5.76 7.65 18.31
N SER A 231 6.77 8.07 17.57
CA SER A 231 7.60 7.23 16.70
C SER A 231 9.04 7.73 16.68
N LYS A 232 9.96 6.97 16.08
CA LYS A 232 11.38 7.37 15.91
C LYS A 232 11.51 8.67 15.11
N SER A 233 10.70 8.87 14.07
CA SER A 233 10.64 10.08 13.26
C SER A 233 9.81 11.21 13.89
N ASN A 234 8.97 10.91 14.89
CA ASN A 234 8.10 11.88 15.56
C ASN A 234 7.99 11.61 17.07
N PRO A 235 9.02 11.97 17.86
CA PRO A 235 9.10 11.64 19.29
C PRO A 235 8.08 12.40 20.16
N THR A 236 7.40 13.39 19.59
CA THR A 236 6.36 14.19 20.26
C THR A 236 4.92 13.72 20.00
N GLY A 237 4.75 12.71 19.14
CA GLY A 237 3.44 12.18 18.76
C GLY A 237 2.86 12.76 17.48
N GLU A 238 2.09 11.93 16.80
CA GLU A 238 1.34 12.29 15.59
C GLU A 238 0.11 13.12 15.94
N THR A 239 -0.24 14.00 15.03
CA THR A 239 -1.50 14.76 15.06
C THR A 239 -2.16 14.60 13.71
N LEU A 240 -3.48 14.70 13.66
CA LEU A 240 -4.19 14.62 12.38
C LEU A 240 -3.62 15.62 11.37
N ALA A 241 -3.34 16.86 11.80
CA ALA A 241 -2.75 17.92 10.98
C ALA A 241 -1.31 17.66 10.46
N LYS A 242 -0.61 16.64 10.96
CA LYS A 242 0.70 16.22 10.42
C LYS A 242 0.53 15.23 9.28
N VAL A 243 -0.48 14.36 9.40
CA VAL A 243 -0.78 13.28 8.45
C VAL A 243 -1.65 13.80 7.29
N LEU A 244 -2.75 14.46 7.63
CA LEU A 244 -3.65 15.14 6.71
C LEU A 244 -3.40 16.64 6.79
N GLN A 245 -3.13 17.28 5.66
CA GLN A 245 -2.85 18.73 5.59
C GLN A 245 -3.87 19.41 4.68
N THR A 246 -3.93 20.74 4.77
CA THR A 246 -4.70 21.53 3.79
C THR A 246 -4.13 21.30 2.39
N ASP A 247 -5.01 21.27 1.39
CA ASP A 247 -4.72 21.00 -0.01
C ASP A 247 -4.27 19.57 -0.33
N TYR A 248 -4.21 18.65 0.66
CA TYR A 248 -3.94 17.25 0.39
C TYR A 248 -5.14 16.59 -0.28
N SER A 249 -4.85 15.79 -1.31
CA SER A 249 -5.84 14.94 -1.97
C SER A 249 -6.19 13.74 -1.10
N VAL A 250 -7.50 13.48 -1.00
CA VAL A 250 -8.06 12.34 -0.27
C VAL A 250 -9.22 11.71 -1.04
N GLU A 251 -9.51 10.47 -0.70
CA GLU A 251 -10.68 9.74 -1.14
C GLU A 251 -11.52 9.26 0.03
N ILE A 252 -12.84 9.22 -0.15
CA ILE A 252 -13.77 8.62 0.79
C ILE A 252 -14.25 7.31 0.21
N VAL A 253 -13.97 6.21 0.91
CA VAL A 253 -14.19 4.85 0.42
C VAL A 253 -15.07 4.08 1.41
N PRO A 254 -15.96 3.19 0.95
CA PRO A 254 -16.71 2.30 1.83
C PRO A 254 -15.77 1.50 2.75
N ALA A 255 -16.14 1.39 4.02
CA ALA A 255 -15.41 0.53 4.94
C ALA A 255 -15.90 -0.91 4.81
N ALA A 256 -14.97 -1.85 4.70
CA ALA A 256 -15.31 -3.25 4.66
C ALA A 256 -15.89 -3.71 6.01
N THR A 257 -16.84 -4.63 5.96
CA THR A 257 -17.38 -5.30 7.14
C THR A 257 -17.24 -6.81 7.01
N VAL A 258 -17.28 -7.51 8.14
CA VAL A 258 -17.31 -8.99 8.19
C VAL A 258 -18.40 -9.53 7.25
N GLY A 259 -19.61 -8.97 7.30
CA GLY A 259 -20.70 -9.36 6.42
C GLY A 259 -20.49 -8.96 4.95
N GLY A 260 -19.88 -7.80 4.70
CA GLY A 260 -19.59 -7.35 3.33
C GLY A 260 -18.59 -8.26 2.61
N ILE A 261 -17.58 -8.77 3.31
CA ILE A 261 -16.56 -9.65 2.71
C ILE A 261 -16.98 -11.12 2.75
N LEU A 262 -17.50 -11.60 3.89
CA LEU A 262 -17.72 -13.03 4.12
C LEU A 262 -19.15 -13.46 3.80
N GLY A 263 -20.08 -12.52 3.67
CA GLY A 263 -21.50 -12.76 3.47
C GLY A 263 -22.35 -12.21 4.63
N ASN A 264 -23.34 -11.39 4.29
CA ASN A 264 -24.25 -10.74 5.26
C ASN A 264 -25.56 -11.51 5.48
N SER A 265 -25.80 -12.52 4.65
CA SER A 265 -26.93 -13.43 4.69
C SER A 265 -26.45 -14.86 4.53
N LYS A 266 -27.31 -15.83 4.88
CA LYS A 266 -27.01 -17.25 4.68
C LYS A 266 -26.63 -17.52 3.22
N THR A 267 -27.44 -17.03 2.28
CA THR A 267 -27.22 -17.24 0.85
C THR A 267 -25.87 -16.67 0.42
N SER A 268 -25.57 -15.41 0.73
CA SER A 268 -24.27 -14.82 0.35
C SER A 268 -23.07 -15.51 1.00
N ALA A 269 -23.20 -16.03 2.23
CA ALA A 269 -22.12 -16.78 2.87
C ALA A 269 -21.90 -18.14 2.18
N GLU A 270 -22.98 -18.83 1.82
CA GLU A 270 -22.93 -20.10 1.07
C GLU A 270 -22.45 -19.90 -0.38
N ASP A 271 -22.76 -18.77 -1.01
CA ASP A 271 -22.25 -18.39 -2.34
C ASP A 271 -20.73 -18.20 -2.33
N ASN A 272 -20.17 -17.69 -1.22
CA ASN A 272 -18.72 -17.65 -0.97
C ASN A 272 -18.14 -19.02 -0.58
N GLY A 273 -18.94 -20.09 -0.54
CA GLY A 273 -18.50 -21.45 -0.22
C GLY A 273 -18.47 -21.80 1.26
N PHE A 274 -18.82 -20.88 2.17
CA PHE A 274 -18.86 -21.18 3.60
C PHE A 274 -19.95 -22.19 3.95
N SER A 275 -19.61 -23.15 4.80
CA SER A 275 -20.60 -23.97 5.49
C SER A 275 -21.22 -23.19 6.65
N THR A 276 -22.55 -23.03 6.61
CA THR A 276 -23.34 -22.32 7.62
C THR A 276 -24.11 -23.27 8.54
N GLY A 277 -24.37 -22.88 9.79
CA GLY A 277 -25.15 -23.71 10.72
C GLY A 277 -24.74 -23.55 12.17
N MET A 278 -24.54 -24.68 12.87
CA MET A 278 -24.04 -24.70 14.25
C MET A 278 -22.51 -24.74 14.27
N ILE A 279 -21.90 -24.38 15.41
CA ILE A 279 -20.44 -24.34 15.61
C ILE A 279 -19.74 -25.63 15.15
N SER A 280 -20.35 -26.80 15.37
CA SER A 280 -19.77 -28.11 15.06
C SER A 280 -19.68 -28.43 13.58
N SER A 281 -20.41 -27.71 12.72
CA SER A 281 -20.51 -28.00 11.28
C SER A 281 -20.12 -26.83 10.39
N SER A 282 -19.87 -25.65 10.96
CA SER A 282 -19.60 -24.42 10.19
C SER A 282 -18.11 -24.20 10.01
N ASP A 283 -17.74 -23.47 8.96
CA ASP A 283 -16.39 -22.94 8.82
C ASP A 283 -16.15 -21.78 9.80
N PHE A 284 -14.88 -21.50 10.11
CA PHE A 284 -14.53 -20.45 11.07
C PHE A 284 -13.78 -19.31 10.42
N VAL A 285 -14.02 -18.11 10.93
CA VAL A 285 -13.19 -16.93 10.68
C VAL A 285 -12.71 -16.38 12.02
N TYR A 286 -11.41 -16.18 12.16
CA TYR A 286 -10.82 -15.65 13.39
C TYR A 286 -10.63 -14.15 13.26
N LEU A 287 -11.33 -13.40 14.12
CA LEU A 287 -11.32 -11.93 14.14
C LEU A 287 -10.62 -11.43 15.40
N TRP A 288 -9.95 -10.29 15.32
CA TRP A 288 -9.26 -9.70 16.47
C TRP A 288 -10.26 -9.29 17.57
N ASN A 289 -10.00 -9.74 18.80
CA ASN A 289 -10.70 -9.34 20.01
C ASN A 289 -9.76 -8.53 20.91
N ALA A 290 -9.92 -7.20 20.87
CA ALA A 290 -9.10 -6.29 21.66
C ALA A 290 -9.24 -6.43 23.19
N SER A 291 -10.33 -7.06 23.66
CA SER A 291 -10.56 -7.27 25.10
C SER A 291 -9.85 -8.51 25.63
N GLU A 292 -9.71 -9.54 24.79
CA GLU A 292 -9.04 -10.80 25.14
C GLU A 292 -7.60 -10.88 24.62
N PHE A 293 -7.19 -9.91 23.79
CA PHE A 293 -5.89 -9.86 23.13
C PHE A 293 -5.61 -11.10 22.26
N SER A 294 -6.66 -11.64 21.64
CA SER A 294 -6.66 -12.88 20.86
C SER A 294 -7.44 -12.75 19.56
N TYR A 295 -7.16 -13.65 18.61
CA TYR A 295 -8.00 -13.88 17.45
C TYR A 295 -9.05 -14.94 17.80
N ASP A 296 -10.32 -14.53 17.85
CA ASP A 296 -11.42 -15.38 18.30
C ASP A 296 -12.18 -15.99 17.12
N PRO A 297 -12.51 -17.29 17.16
CA PRO A 297 -13.25 -17.94 16.10
C PRO A 297 -14.70 -17.43 16.04
N HIS A 298 -15.15 -17.14 14.83
CA HIS A 298 -16.52 -16.78 14.48
C HIS A 298 -17.10 -17.79 13.48
N PHE A 299 -18.40 -18.06 13.58
CA PHE A 299 -19.10 -18.94 12.65
C PHE A 299 -20.38 -18.27 12.14
N PHE A 300 -20.85 -18.66 10.96
CA PHE A 300 -22.12 -18.18 10.44
C PHE A 300 -23.29 -19.05 10.95
N LEU A 301 -24.16 -18.46 11.78
CA LEU A 301 -25.42 -19.06 12.18
C LEU A 301 -26.42 -18.98 11.01
N GLY A 302 -26.68 -20.11 10.35
CA GLY A 302 -27.47 -20.15 9.11
C GLY A 302 -28.97 -19.84 9.24
N SER A 303 -29.52 -19.85 10.45
CA SER A 303 -30.95 -19.55 10.69
C SER A 303 -31.17 -19.01 12.09
N ASP A 304 -32.27 -18.29 12.29
CA ASP A 304 -32.68 -17.84 13.63
C ASP A 304 -32.79 -19.00 14.63
N VAL A 305 -32.18 -18.84 15.81
CA VAL A 305 -32.27 -19.80 16.93
C VAL A 305 -32.69 -19.03 18.19
N GLY A 306 -33.97 -19.13 18.55
CA GLY A 306 -34.52 -18.39 19.68
C GLY A 306 -34.43 -16.87 19.47
N THR A 307 -33.66 -16.18 20.32
CA THR A 307 -33.41 -14.74 20.20
C THR A 307 -32.27 -14.38 19.25
N TYR A 308 -31.43 -15.37 18.87
CA TYR A 308 -30.28 -15.16 17.99
C TYR A 308 -30.74 -15.14 16.54
N LYS A 309 -30.39 -14.08 15.82
CA LYS A 309 -30.66 -13.93 14.39
C LYS A 309 -29.54 -14.55 13.56
N ALA A 310 -29.83 -14.97 12.33
CA ALA A 310 -28.77 -15.46 11.42
C ALA A 310 -27.66 -14.40 11.24
N GLY A 311 -26.39 -14.85 11.16
CA GLY A 311 -25.22 -13.96 11.07
C GLY A 311 -23.95 -14.55 11.67
N TRP A 312 -22.87 -13.77 11.67
CA TRP A 312 -21.56 -14.19 12.21
C TRP A 312 -21.52 -14.04 13.72
N TYR A 313 -21.25 -15.10 14.50
CA TYR A 313 -21.13 -15.01 15.96
C TYR A 313 -19.78 -15.48 16.46
N ASN A 314 -19.28 -14.81 17.50
CA ASN A 314 -18.13 -15.30 18.27
C ASN A 314 -18.50 -16.65 18.92
N VAL A 315 -17.71 -17.68 18.66
CA VAL A 315 -17.91 -19.04 19.18
C VAL A 315 -17.79 -19.08 20.71
N ASN A 316 -16.89 -18.27 21.27
CA ASN A 316 -16.61 -18.21 22.71
C ASN A 316 -17.66 -17.37 23.45
N ASN A 317 -18.32 -16.43 22.77
CA ASN A 317 -19.30 -15.53 23.37
C ASN A 317 -20.42 -15.12 22.40
N ILE A 318 -21.31 -16.06 22.06
CA ILE A 318 -22.50 -15.82 21.21
C ILE A 318 -23.40 -14.70 21.79
N GLY A 319 -23.39 -14.53 23.12
CA GLY A 319 -24.16 -13.50 23.81
C GLY A 319 -23.75 -12.06 23.52
N ALA A 320 -22.56 -11.83 22.92
CA ALA A 320 -22.11 -10.52 22.49
C ALA A 320 -22.91 -9.95 21.29
N GLY A 321 -23.72 -10.78 20.63
CA GLY A 321 -24.39 -10.44 19.37
C GLY A 321 -23.58 -10.87 18.16
N HIS A 322 -24.14 -10.67 16.98
CA HIS A 322 -23.44 -11.03 15.74
C HIS A 322 -22.45 -9.93 15.31
N ALA A 323 -21.28 -10.35 14.83
CA ALA A 323 -20.19 -9.53 14.31
C ALA A 323 -20.37 -9.14 12.83
N THR A 324 -21.52 -9.43 12.19
CA THR A 324 -21.74 -9.16 10.77
C THR A 324 -21.42 -7.70 10.36
N ASP A 325 -21.70 -6.73 11.22
CA ASP A 325 -21.45 -5.31 10.94
C ASP A 325 -20.10 -4.81 11.50
N GLN A 326 -19.27 -5.71 12.04
CA GLN A 326 -17.94 -5.34 12.51
C GLN A 326 -17.10 -4.86 11.33
N ILE A 327 -16.55 -3.65 11.47
CA ILE A 327 -15.69 -3.02 10.49
C ILE A 327 -14.34 -3.74 10.47
N LEU A 328 -13.83 -3.99 9.27
CA LEU A 328 -12.50 -4.51 9.03
C LEU A 328 -11.69 -3.38 8.40
N TYR A 329 -10.60 -3.00 9.06
CA TYR A 329 -9.73 -1.97 8.51
C TYR A 329 -8.90 -2.53 7.35
N PRO A 330 -8.53 -1.70 6.35
CA PRO A 330 -7.69 -2.14 5.24
C PRO A 330 -6.28 -2.61 5.65
N ASP A 331 -5.81 -2.16 6.82
CA ASP A 331 -4.53 -2.55 7.44
C ASP A 331 -4.67 -3.72 8.43
N GLU A 332 -5.87 -4.30 8.55
CA GLU A 332 -6.15 -5.46 9.39
C GLU A 332 -6.45 -6.69 8.55
N SER A 333 -5.94 -7.83 9.01
CA SER A 333 -6.23 -9.13 8.42
C SER A 333 -6.96 -10.03 9.41
N PHE A 334 -7.57 -11.08 8.88
CA PHE A 334 -8.27 -12.13 9.61
C PHE A 334 -7.87 -13.50 9.07
N ILE A 335 -8.13 -14.55 9.85
CA ILE A 335 -7.82 -15.94 9.45
C ILE A 335 -9.10 -16.62 9.03
N VAL A 336 -9.14 -17.17 7.83
CA VAL A 336 -10.20 -18.06 7.37
C VAL A 336 -9.75 -19.50 7.58
N ALA A 337 -10.58 -20.28 8.26
CA ALA A 337 -10.36 -21.70 8.48
C ALA A 337 -11.45 -22.50 7.75
N ASN A 338 -11.08 -23.09 6.62
CA ASN A 338 -11.91 -24.07 5.94
C ASN A 338 -11.88 -25.38 6.73
N ARG A 339 -13.04 -25.76 7.23
CA ARG A 339 -13.30 -26.93 8.08
C ARG A 339 -14.17 -27.95 7.36
N THR A 340 -14.50 -27.72 6.10
CA THR A 340 -15.44 -28.53 5.31
C THR A 340 -14.90 -28.85 3.92
N ASN A 341 -15.70 -29.54 3.09
CA ASN A 341 -15.24 -30.10 1.83
C ASN A 341 -15.51 -29.18 0.61
N ASN A 342 -15.90 -27.93 0.84
CA ASN A 342 -16.13 -26.95 -0.21
C ASN A 342 -14.97 -25.97 -0.26
N ASP A 343 -14.54 -25.56 -1.45
CA ASP A 343 -13.62 -24.43 -1.56
C ASP A 343 -14.36 -23.16 -1.10
N ILE A 344 -13.69 -22.33 -0.31
CA ILE A 344 -14.19 -21.00 0.05
C ILE A 344 -13.57 -20.02 -0.93
N GLU A 345 -14.40 -19.24 -1.61
CA GLU A 345 -13.98 -18.23 -2.58
C GLU A 345 -14.41 -16.86 -2.09
N LEU A 346 -13.43 -16.01 -1.79
CA LEU A 346 -13.66 -14.64 -1.36
C LEU A 346 -13.26 -13.70 -2.47
N THR A 347 -14.22 -12.92 -2.97
CA THR A 347 -13.93 -11.88 -3.95
C THR A 347 -13.86 -10.53 -3.24
N ILE A 348 -12.69 -9.90 -3.30
CA ILE A 348 -12.47 -8.56 -2.78
C ILE A 348 -12.47 -7.61 -3.98
N GLU A 349 -13.46 -6.73 -4.03
CA GLU A 349 -13.57 -5.68 -5.04
C GLU A 349 -12.98 -4.38 -4.49
N GLY A 350 -12.06 -3.76 -5.24
CA GLY A 350 -11.53 -2.45 -4.91
C GLY A 350 -10.30 -2.03 -5.69
N ALA A 351 -9.84 -0.80 -5.42
CA ALA A 351 -8.55 -0.34 -5.93
C ALA A 351 -7.42 -1.15 -5.27
N VAL A 352 -6.70 -1.94 -6.06
CA VAL A 352 -5.45 -2.55 -5.59
C VAL A 352 -4.47 -1.40 -5.35
N GLY A 353 -4.23 -1.07 -4.08
CA GLY A 353 -3.31 -0.01 -3.72
C GLY A 353 -1.91 -0.37 -4.20
N THR A 354 -1.39 0.34 -5.20
CA THR A 354 0.02 0.28 -5.60
C THR A 354 0.92 1.04 -4.61
N THR A 355 0.31 1.72 -3.62
CA THR A 355 1.00 2.48 -2.58
C THR A 355 1.22 1.61 -1.35
N ASN A 356 2.46 1.56 -0.87
CA ASN A 356 2.89 0.83 0.33
C ASN A 356 1.88 0.96 1.48
N GLN A 357 1.22 -0.14 1.89
CA GLN A 357 0.49 -0.12 3.16
C GLN A 357 1.52 -0.01 4.31
N LYS A 358 1.28 0.92 5.23
CA LYS A 358 2.15 1.09 6.40
C LYS A 358 1.90 -0.04 7.39
N MET A 359 2.94 -0.81 7.67
CA MET A 359 2.92 -1.79 8.76
C MET A 359 2.99 -1.06 10.11
N TYR A 360 2.58 -1.76 11.17
CA TYR A 360 2.63 -1.19 12.52
C TYR A 360 2.97 -2.24 13.59
N LEU A 361 3.53 -1.77 14.70
CA LEU A 361 3.62 -2.50 15.94
C LEU A 361 2.38 -2.17 16.77
N PRO A 362 1.62 -3.16 17.25
CA PRO A 362 0.47 -2.91 18.11
C PRO A 362 0.93 -2.41 19.49
N ALA A 363 0.04 -1.74 20.22
CA ALA A 363 0.30 -1.35 21.61
C ALA A 363 0.31 -2.59 22.52
N TYR A 364 1.10 -2.61 23.59
CA TYR A 364 1.06 -3.73 24.54
C TYR A 364 -0.27 -3.76 25.31
N PRO A 365 -0.86 -4.94 25.59
CA PRO A 365 -0.43 -6.31 25.28
C PRO A 365 -1.08 -6.91 24.01
N GLN A 366 -1.31 -6.09 22.99
CA GLN A 366 -2.04 -6.48 21.78
C GLN A 366 -1.15 -7.20 20.76
N GLN A 367 -1.81 -7.81 19.78
CA GLN A 367 -1.20 -8.46 18.62
C GLN A 367 -1.82 -7.85 17.36
N ALA A 368 -1.12 -7.98 16.24
CA ALA A 368 -1.61 -7.53 14.95
C ALA A 368 -1.32 -8.58 13.89
N LEU A 369 -2.38 -9.06 13.24
CA LEU A 369 -2.33 -9.87 12.04
C LEU A 369 -2.38 -8.94 10.83
N MET A 370 -1.39 -9.08 9.95
CA MET A 370 -1.28 -8.33 8.71
C MET A 370 -1.04 -9.32 7.57
N ASN A 371 -1.61 -9.04 6.41
CA ASN A 371 -1.19 -9.69 5.18
C ASN A 371 0.16 -9.12 4.74
N ASN A 372 0.85 -9.83 3.85
CA ASN A 372 1.93 -9.23 3.10
C ASN A 372 1.40 -8.00 2.32
N PRO A 373 1.83 -6.77 2.65
CA PRO A 373 1.26 -5.55 2.08
C PRO A 373 1.79 -5.26 0.67
N PHE A 374 2.77 -6.03 0.18
CA PHE A 374 3.51 -5.73 -1.05
C PHE A 374 3.08 -6.57 -2.26
N GLY A 375 2.27 -7.61 -2.05
CA GLY A 375 1.85 -8.52 -3.13
C GLY A 375 3.01 -9.26 -3.82
N ALA A 376 4.19 -9.26 -3.21
CA ALA A 376 5.42 -9.90 -3.67
C ALA A 376 6.12 -10.56 -2.48
N ASP A 377 7.03 -11.50 -2.72
CA ASP A 377 7.80 -12.16 -1.67
C ASP A 377 8.67 -11.15 -0.91
N VAL A 378 8.64 -11.19 0.43
CA VAL A 378 9.43 -10.30 1.31
C VAL A 378 10.23 -11.12 2.30
N VAL A 379 11.45 -10.70 2.60
CA VAL A 379 12.27 -11.37 3.63
C VAL A 379 12.02 -10.79 5.02
N LEU A 380 12.06 -11.62 6.06
CA LEU A 380 11.82 -11.23 7.46
C LEU A 380 12.63 -10.02 7.91
N GLY A 381 13.90 -9.93 7.49
CA GLY A 381 14.77 -8.79 7.80
C GLY A 381 14.38 -7.47 7.15
N GLU A 382 13.52 -7.49 6.14
CA GLU A 382 12.95 -6.31 5.45
C GLU A 382 11.62 -5.88 6.08
N ILE A 383 10.84 -6.84 6.59
CA ILE A 383 9.54 -6.58 7.22
C ILE A 383 9.74 -5.63 8.42
N ILE A 384 10.60 -5.97 9.37
CA ILE A 384 10.95 -5.04 10.44
C ILE A 384 12.47 -4.81 10.35
N PRO A 385 12.88 -3.71 9.71
CA PRO A 385 14.30 -3.41 9.52
C PRO A 385 15.01 -3.15 10.84
N ALA A 386 16.34 -3.27 10.84
CA ALA A 386 17.17 -3.22 12.05
C ALA A 386 17.10 -1.87 12.79
N ASP A 387 16.77 -0.78 12.10
CA ASP A 387 16.60 0.54 12.72
C ASP A 387 15.28 0.68 13.49
N ASN A 388 14.36 -0.27 13.35
CA ASN A 388 13.14 -0.35 14.15
C ASN A 388 13.33 -1.23 15.39
N MET A 389 14.55 -1.73 15.64
CA MET A 389 14.90 -2.49 16.82
C MET A 389 15.40 -1.59 17.93
N GLY A 390 15.09 -1.94 19.19
CA GLY A 390 15.59 -1.20 20.33
C GLY A 390 14.80 -1.41 21.62
N THR A 391 14.99 -0.51 22.57
CA THR A 391 14.35 -0.60 23.90
C THR A 391 13.42 0.57 24.19
N GLU A 392 13.28 1.50 23.25
CA GLU A 392 12.33 2.59 23.38
C GLU A 392 10.90 2.07 23.20
N ILE A 393 9.93 2.83 23.70
CA ILE A 393 8.51 2.43 23.73
C ILE A 393 7.92 2.21 22.32
N TYR A 394 8.56 2.75 21.28
CA TYR A 394 8.16 2.66 19.88
C TYR A 394 8.99 1.65 19.07
N ASP A 395 10.07 1.10 19.62
CA ASP A 395 10.91 0.13 18.89
C ASP A 395 10.37 -1.29 19.07
N PHE A 396 10.54 -2.16 18.06
CA PHE A 396 10.43 -3.60 18.22
C PHE A 396 11.50 -4.08 19.20
N ARG A 397 11.09 -4.71 20.29
CA ARG A 397 11.95 -5.04 21.42
C ARG A 397 12.70 -6.35 21.20
N PRO A 398 14.04 -6.33 21.10
CA PRO A 398 14.84 -7.54 21.06
C PRO A 398 14.76 -8.33 22.37
N SER A 399 15.17 -9.59 22.30
CA SER A 399 15.38 -10.42 23.47
C SER A 399 16.53 -9.90 24.32
N ALA A 400 16.36 -9.89 25.64
CA ALA A 400 17.43 -9.51 26.56
C ALA A 400 18.58 -10.54 26.58
N SER A 401 18.27 -11.78 26.21
CA SER A 401 19.21 -12.87 26.03
C SER A 401 18.66 -13.87 25.01
N ASP A 402 19.53 -14.70 24.44
CA ASP A 402 19.15 -15.73 23.47
C ASP A 402 18.01 -16.62 24.00
N GLY A 403 16.95 -16.79 23.21
CA GLY A 403 15.74 -17.55 23.56
C GLY A 403 14.86 -16.97 24.67
N ASN A 404 15.22 -15.85 25.31
CA ASN A 404 14.39 -15.24 26.36
C ASN A 404 13.45 -14.18 25.78
N THR A 405 12.22 -14.61 25.48
CA THR A 405 11.19 -13.77 24.86
C THR A 405 10.13 -13.25 25.83
N THR A 406 10.38 -13.27 27.15
CA THR A 406 9.37 -12.84 28.15
C THR A 406 8.85 -11.42 27.90
N ASN A 407 9.73 -10.50 27.51
CA ASN A 407 9.38 -9.11 27.15
C ASN A 407 9.84 -8.74 25.74
N ALA A 408 10.32 -9.72 24.96
CA ALA A 408 10.79 -9.51 23.60
C ALA A 408 9.60 -9.65 22.67
N ASP A 409 9.44 -8.73 21.73
CA ASP A 409 8.40 -8.89 20.74
C ASP A 409 8.72 -10.07 19.83
N THR A 410 7.67 -10.68 19.31
CA THR A 410 7.80 -11.84 18.42
C THR A 410 6.95 -11.67 17.18
N ILE A 411 7.34 -12.35 16.12
CA ILE A 411 6.60 -12.40 14.86
C ILE A 411 6.37 -13.85 14.47
N PHE A 412 5.17 -14.17 14.01
CA PHE A 412 4.82 -15.50 13.55
C PHE A 412 4.58 -15.50 12.05
N PHE A 413 5.18 -16.47 11.36
CA PHE A 413 4.90 -16.75 9.96
C PHE A 413 4.06 -18.01 9.86
N LEU A 414 2.99 -17.96 9.08
CA LEU A 414 2.23 -19.14 8.71
C LEU A 414 2.87 -19.78 7.49
N SER A 415 3.56 -20.91 7.67
CA SER A 415 4.10 -21.74 6.60
C SER A 415 3.29 -23.04 6.53
N GLY A 416 2.36 -23.13 5.58
CA GLY A 416 1.41 -24.25 5.49
C GLY A 416 0.45 -24.28 6.69
N THR A 417 0.58 -25.27 7.59
CA THR A 417 -0.16 -25.32 8.87
C THR A 417 0.67 -24.96 10.10
N ASN A 418 1.96 -24.66 9.92
CA ASN A 418 2.86 -24.42 11.03
C ASN A 418 3.07 -22.92 11.21
N TRP A 419 2.77 -22.45 12.41
CA TRP A 419 3.15 -21.12 12.85
C TRP A 419 4.57 -21.17 13.40
N ASN A 420 5.52 -20.62 12.64
CA ASN A 420 6.90 -20.49 13.08
C ASN A 420 7.06 -19.14 13.80
N GLU A 421 7.51 -19.16 15.05
CA GLU A 421 7.72 -17.96 15.85
C GLU A 421 9.19 -17.50 15.77
N TYR A 422 9.39 -16.21 15.53
CA TYR A 422 10.70 -15.58 15.46
C TYR A 422 10.81 -14.42 16.46
N TYR A 423 12.04 -14.15 16.87
CA TYR A 423 12.41 -13.04 17.73
C TYR A 423 13.70 -12.39 17.23
N TYR A 424 13.92 -11.13 17.62
CA TYR A 424 15.18 -10.45 17.35
C TYR A 424 16.14 -10.62 18.53
N LYS A 425 17.37 -11.03 18.29
CA LYS A 425 18.39 -11.26 19.32
C LYS A 425 19.01 -9.94 19.76
N GLY A 426 18.93 -9.62 21.06
CA GLY A 426 19.59 -8.43 21.61
C GLY A 426 21.11 -8.49 21.51
N GLY A 427 21.72 -7.32 21.33
CA GLY A 427 23.16 -7.13 21.13
C GLY A 427 23.66 -7.40 19.70
N VAL A 428 22.76 -7.73 18.76
CA VAL A 428 23.10 -7.98 17.34
C VAL A 428 22.41 -6.92 16.49
N ASN A 429 23.10 -5.83 16.17
CA ASN A 429 22.61 -4.73 15.33
C ASN A 429 21.23 -4.18 15.74
N ASP A 430 20.95 -4.19 17.06
CA ASP A 430 19.72 -3.70 17.68
C ASP A 430 19.76 -2.21 18.09
N ALA A 431 20.81 -1.50 17.65
CA ALA A 431 21.01 -0.07 17.85
C ALA A 431 21.28 0.66 16.52
N VAL A 432 20.89 0.04 15.40
CA VAL A 432 21.03 0.65 14.07
C VAL A 432 20.19 1.93 14.01
N THR A 433 20.79 2.98 13.48
CA THR A 433 20.15 4.31 13.36
C THR A 433 19.81 4.65 11.93
N GLU A 434 20.55 4.08 10.98
CA GLU A 434 20.34 4.20 9.55
C GLU A 434 20.65 2.84 8.92
N VAL A 435 19.65 2.23 8.28
CA VAL A 435 19.84 0.95 7.57
C VAL A 435 20.66 1.22 6.31
N ALA A 436 21.72 0.44 6.13
CA ALA A 436 22.52 0.50 4.92
C ALA A 436 21.72 0.04 3.70
N THR A 437 21.97 0.65 2.56
CA THR A 437 21.33 0.32 1.29
C THR A 437 22.39 0.08 0.21
N ALA A 438 22.06 -0.73 -0.79
CA ALA A 438 22.95 -1.02 -1.90
C ALA A 438 22.14 -1.28 -3.18
N SER A 439 22.73 -0.97 -4.31
CA SER A 439 22.27 -1.37 -5.63
C SER A 439 23.08 -2.57 -6.10
N ALA A 440 22.46 -3.42 -6.91
CA ALA A 440 23.16 -4.45 -7.66
C ALA A 440 22.90 -4.32 -9.15
N LYS A 441 23.73 -5.02 -9.94
CA LYS A 441 23.52 -5.28 -11.36
C LYS A 441 23.43 -6.78 -11.63
N ALA A 442 23.19 -7.17 -12.88
CA ALA A 442 23.20 -8.57 -13.30
C ALA A 442 24.50 -9.28 -12.87
N GLY A 443 24.38 -10.55 -12.49
CA GLY A 443 25.48 -11.33 -11.93
C GLY A 443 26.54 -11.70 -12.97
N THR A 444 27.81 -11.44 -12.64
CA THR A 444 28.98 -11.70 -13.50
C THR A 444 29.90 -12.78 -12.95
N HIS A 445 29.60 -13.34 -11.77
CA HIS A 445 30.43 -14.35 -11.14
C HIS A 445 30.31 -15.72 -11.81
N GLY A 446 31.40 -16.15 -12.43
CA GLY A 446 31.52 -17.48 -13.05
C GLY A 446 30.59 -17.67 -14.25
N GLY A 447 30.53 -18.90 -14.77
CA GLY A 447 29.67 -19.23 -15.92
C GLY A 447 28.17 -19.40 -15.58
N SER A 448 27.78 -19.15 -14.34
CA SER A 448 26.42 -19.36 -13.82
C SER A 448 25.68 -18.06 -13.51
N ASN A 449 26.24 -16.89 -13.85
CA ASN A 449 25.68 -15.57 -13.52
C ASN A 449 25.37 -15.43 -12.02
N GLY A 450 26.33 -15.77 -11.16
CA GLY A 450 26.26 -15.47 -9.73
C GLY A 450 26.66 -14.01 -9.46
N ILE A 451 26.40 -13.51 -8.25
CA ILE A 451 26.78 -12.15 -7.84
C ILE A 451 28.27 -12.07 -7.51
N ALA A 452 29.02 -11.26 -8.26
CA ALA A 452 30.41 -10.93 -8.00
C ALA A 452 30.52 -9.72 -7.06
N ASP A 453 31.73 -9.48 -6.51
CA ASP A 453 31.96 -8.33 -5.62
C ASP A 453 31.81 -6.99 -6.38
N SER A 454 32.04 -7.00 -7.69
CA SER A 454 31.85 -5.84 -8.59
C SER A 454 30.38 -5.60 -8.98
N ASP A 455 29.48 -6.51 -8.62
CA ASP A 455 28.06 -6.42 -9.02
C ASP A 455 27.20 -5.74 -7.96
N VAL A 456 27.82 -5.25 -6.87
CA VAL A 456 27.13 -4.63 -5.73
C VAL A 456 27.85 -3.35 -5.34
N GLU A 457 27.11 -2.26 -5.17
CA GLU A 457 27.65 -0.94 -4.86
C GLU A 457 26.75 -0.22 -3.85
N PHE A 458 27.33 0.62 -3.00
CA PHE A 458 26.62 1.29 -1.90
C PHE A 458 27.14 2.71 -1.61
N VAL A 459 27.80 3.30 -2.62
CA VAL A 459 28.28 4.68 -2.54
C VAL A 459 27.21 5.68 -2.96
N SER A 460 27.36 6.89 -2.44
CA SER A 460 26.56 8.06 -2.79
C SER A 460 27.44 9.29 -2.85
N GLY A 461 26.93 10.36 -3.45
CA GLY A 461 27.67 11.59 -3.61
C GLY A 461 26.83 12.72 -4.18
N THR A 462 27.51 13.68 -4.80
CA THR A 462 26.89 14.85 -5.42
C THR A 462 27.09 14.87 -6.93
N VAL A 463 26.11 15.38 -7.65
CA VAL A 463 26.19 15.66 -9.08
C VAL A 463 26.84 17.02 -9.27
N SER A 464 27.80 17.09 -10.19
CA SER A 464 28.62 18.29 -10.43
C SER A 464 28.40 18.92 -11.80
N ALA A 465 27.95 18.15 -12.80
CA ALA A 465 27.64 18.66 -14.12
C ALA A 465 26.73 17.70 -14.88
N LEU A 466 26.00 18.24 -15.87
CA LEU A 466 25.19 17.50 -16.84
C LEU A 466 25.59 17.91 -18.25
N VAL A 467 25.75 16.94 -19.15
CA VAL A 467 26.07 17.18 -20.55
C VAL A 467 25.26 16.23 -21.42
N SER A 468 24.61 16.75 -22.47
CA SER A 468 24.01 15.89 -23.49
C SER A 468 25.10 15.06 -24.17
N CYS A 469 24.90 13.75 -24.30
CA CYS A 469 25.85 12.89 -25.01
C CYS A 469 25.14 11.78 -25.78
N ASP A 470 25.85 11.06 -26.65
CA ASP A 470 25.40 9.76 -27.14
C ASP A 470 25.52 8.65 -26.08
N ALA A 471 25.11 7.43 -26.42
CA ALA A 471 25.14 6.28 -25.51
C ALA A 471 26.54 5.87 -25.02
N THR A 472 27.61 6.41 -25.62
CA THR A 472 29.03 6.16 -25.28
C THR A 472 29.72 7.38 -24.68
N GLY A 473 28.97 8.47 -24.43
CA GLY A 473 29.48 9.70 -23.84
C GLY A 473 30.07 10.70 -24.83
N GLY A 474 29.92 10.47 -26.14
CA GLY A 474 30.29 11.42 -27.17
C GLY A 474 29.41 12.67 -27.14
N THR A 475 30.02 13.86 -27.12
CA THR A 475 29.30 15.16 -26.98
C THR A 475 29.33 16.02 -28.25
N SER A 476 30.02 15.54 -29.29
CA SER A 476 30.29 16.33 -30.49
C SER A 476 29.02 16.54 -31.32
N GLY A 477 28.55 17.79 -31.38
CA GLY A 477 27.41 18.18 -32.22
C GLY A 477 26.04 17.80 -31.66
N ASP A 478 25.98 17.40 -30.39
CA ASP A 478 24.77 16.83 -29.81
C ASP A 478 23.69 17.91 -29.53
N HIS A 479 24.03 19.17 -29.25
CA HIS A 479 23.06 20.28 -29.20
C HIS A 479 21.74 19.98 -28.44
N ASN A 480 21.79 19.13 -27.40
CA ASN A 480 20.63 18.65 -26.65
C ASN A 480 19.63 17.79 -27.45
N THR A 481 20.07 17.11 -28.50
CA THR A 481 19.22 16.28 -29.37
C THR A 481 19.22 14.81 -28.97
N SER A 482 20.23 14.35 -28.22
CA SER A 482 20.32 12.99 -27.73
C SER A 482 19.36 12.70 -26.57
N GLU A 483 18.96 11.43 -26.51
CA GLU A 483 18.17 10.84 -25.41
C GLU A 483 19.03 10.45 -24.20
N TYR A 484 20.33 10.76 -24.20
CA TYR A 484 21.25 10.40 -23.13
C TYR A 484 21.89 11.63 -22.48
N THR A 485 22.08 11.53 -21.17
CA THR A 485 22.79 12.53 -20.37
C THR A 485 23.99 11.91 -19.70
N LYS A 486 25.15 12.53 -19.89
CA LYS A 486 26.35 12.31 -19.11
C LYS A 486 26.29 13.14 -17.83
N ILE A 487 26.43 12.45 -16.70
CA ILE A 487 26.30 13.02 -15.37
C ILE A 487 27.64 12.92 -14.66
N SER A 488 28.27 14.05 -14.39
CA SER A 488 29.55 14.11 -13.65
C SER A 488 29.31 13.98 -12.15
N LEU A 489 30.07 13.10 -11.51
CA LEU A 489 29.90 12.72 -10.11
C LEU A 489 31.05 13.26 -9.26
N ALA A 490 30.73 13.65 -8.03
CA ALA A 490 31.67 14.02 -6.98
C ALA A 490 31.33 13.27 -5.68
N GLY A 491 32.33 13.04 -4.83
CA GLY A 491 32.17 12.27 -3.58
C GLY A 491 32.27 10.75 -3.74
N GLY A 492 32.66 10.28 -4.94
CA GLY A 492 32.73 8.87 -5.31
C GLY A 492 32.51 8.74 -6.83
N GLY A 493 32.64 7.54 -7.37
CA GLY A 493 32.38 7.27 -8.78
C GLY A 493 33.02 5.97 -9.26
N PRO A 494 32.65 5.51 -10.46
CA PRO A 494 33.27 4.34 -11.07
C PRO A 494 34.78 4.60 -11.24
N ALA A 495 35.60 3.58 -10.97
CA ALA A 495 37.06 3.71 -11.03
C ALA A 495 37.60 3.58 -12.46
N SER A 496 36.89 2.82 -13.29
CA SER A 496 37.25 2.43 -14.64
C SER A 496 36.03 2.47 -15.58
N ALA A 497 36.26 2.22 -16.87
CA ALA A 497 35.18 2.19 -17.86
C ALA A 497 34.29 0.96 -17.65
N ASP A 498 33.01 1.11 -17.91
CA ASP A 498 31.98 0.06 -17.81
C ASP A 498 31.72 -0.50 -16.39
N ASP A 499 32.45 -0.03 -15.37
CA ASP A 499 32.38 -0.53 -13.99
C ASP A 499 30.95 -0.54 -13.45
N TRP A 500 30.18 0.50 -13.75
CA TRP A 500 28.84 0.72 -13.21
C TRP A 500 27.71 0.48 -14.22
N ASN A 501 28.00 -0.10 -15.40
CA ASN A 501 26.96 -0.39 -16.39
C ASN A 501 25.98 -1.43 -15.83
N GLY A 502 24.68 -1.18 -15.99
CA GLY A 502 23.59 -2.02 -15.52
C GLY A 502 23.16 -1.80 -14.06
N PHE A 503 23.80 -0.87 -13.32
CA PHE A 503 23.29 -0.47 -12.01
C PHE A 503 22.12 0.50 -12.13
N ASN A 504 21.13 0.35 -11.26
CA ASN A 504 20.09 1.34 -11.06
C ASN A 504 20.54 2.39 -10.05
N MET A 505 20.74 3.62 -10.50
CA MET A 505 21.21 4.76 -9.72
C MET A 505 20.08 5.76 -9.49
N THR A 506 19.92 6.21 -8.24
CA THR A 506 18.95 7.25 -7.86
C THR A 506 19.60 8.62 -7.90
N PHE A 507 18.92 9.60 -8.50
CA PHE A 507 19.28 11.01 -8.42
C PHE A 507 18.17 11.81 -7.73
N SER A 508 18.57 12.83 -6.97
CA SER A 508 17.63 13.72 -6.28
C SER A 508 18.15 15.15 -6.21
N GLU A 509 17.23 16.10 -6.09
CA GLU A 509 17.53 17.54 -5.99
C GLU A 509 18.34 18.09 -7.19
N ILE A 510 18.29 17.43 -8.36
CA ILE A 510 18.85 17.95 -9.61
C ILE A 510 17.90 19.03 -10.12
N SER A 511 18.42 20.25 -10.23
CA SER A 511 17.68 21.39 -10.75
C SER A 511 18.56 22.26 -11.65
N GLY A 512 17.91 23.04 -12.49
CA GLY A 512 18.59 23.93 -13.42
C GLY A 512 17.62 24.76 -14.22
N ARG A 513 18.13 25.50 -15.19
CA ARG A 513 17.29 26.29 -16.10
C ARG A 513 16.80 25.40 -17.24
N SER A 514 15.51 25.45 -17.54
CA SER A 514 14.90 24.63 -18.60
C SER A 514 15.59 24.88 -19.94
N VAL A 515 15.94 23.80 -20.63
CA VAL A 515 16.75 23.81 -21.86
C VAL A 515 15.86 23.64 -23.08
N SER A 516 16.18 24.40 -24.13
CA SER A 516 15.59 24.25 -25.46
C SER A 516 16.37 23.24 -26.30
N ASP A 517 15.76 22.68 -27.33
CA ASP A 517 16.44 21.91 -28.39
C ASP A 517 17.17 22.81 -29.40
N SER A 518 16.93 24.12 -29.36
CA SER A 518 17.61 25.10 -30.22
C SER A 518 19.02 25.43 -29.73
N TYR A 519 19.96 25.52 -30.68
CA TYR A 519 21.36 25.88 -30.41
C TYR A 519 21.74 27.27 -30.92
N ASP A 520 22.35 28.08 -30.05
CA ASP A 520 22.94 29.37 -30.39
C ASP A 520 24.34 29.16 -30.97
N SER A 521 24.41 28.91 -32.27
CA SER A 521 25.68 28.72 -32.99
C SER A 521 26.62 29.93 -32.94
N ALA A 522 26.09 31.14 -32.73
CA ALA A 522 26.89 32.37 -32.69
C ALA A 522 27.68 32.49 -31.39
N ASN A 523 27.12 32.00 -30.27
CA ASN A 523 27.77 32.03 -28.95
C ASN A 523 28.16 30.63 -28.45
N SER A 524 28.00 29.60 -29.29
CA SER A 524 28.31 28.20 -29.01
C SER A 524 27.67 27.64 -27.74
N ARG A 525 26.39 27.93 -27.50
CA ARG A 525 25.64 27.54 -26.29
C ARG A 525 24.23 27.08 -26.60
N GLN A 526 23.62 26.35 -25.67
CA GLN A 526 22.21 25.94 -25.80
C GLN A 526 21.29 27.08 -25.38
N TYR A 527 20.17 27.28 -26.10
CA TYR A 527 19.12 28.18 -25.61
C TYR A 527 18.42 27.57 -24.39
N GLU A 528 17.88 28.44 -23.56
CA GLU A 528 17.00 28.09 -22.44
C GLU A 528 15.56 28.45 -22.78
N LEU A 529 14.60 27.94 -22.01
CA LEU A 529 13.18 28.24 -22.18
C LEU A 529 12.69 29.19 -21.10
N ASP A 530 11.94 30.21 -21.49
CA ASP A 530 11.17 31.05 -20.56
C ASP A 530 9.86 30.37 -20.14
N VAL A 531 9.05 31.07 -19.33
CA VAL A 531 7.77 30.54 -18.80
C VAL A 531 6.74 30.24 -19.90
N ASN A 532 6.93 30.79 -21.10
CA ASN A 532 6.05 30.62 -22.25
C ASN A 532 6.60 29.60 -23.26
N GLY A 533 7.72 28.93 -22.93
CA GLY A 533 8.39 27.98 -23.83
C GLY A 533 9.11 28.65 -25.01
N SER A 534 9.45 29.94 -24.90
CA SER A 534 10.22 30.65 -25.93
C SER A 534 11.72 30.55 -25.66
N ASP A 535 12.51 30.43 -26.75
CA ASP A 535 13.98 30.44 -26.67
C ASP A 535 14.50 31.77 -26.10
N VAL A 536 15.23 31.68 -25.00
CA VAL A 536 15.93 32.79 -24.35
C VAL A 536 17.40 32.46 -24.15
N ALA A 537 18.21 33.51 -24.04
CA ALA A 537 19.63 33.36 -23.79
C ALA A 537 19.91 32.64 -22.46
N GLU A 538 20.99 31.86 -22.43
CA GLU A 538 21.51 31.20 -21.24
C GLU A 538 21.56 32.15 -20.02
N GLY A 539 21.09 31.66 -18.87
CA GLY A 539 20.94 32.43 -17.64
C GLY A 539 19.59 33.15 -17.48
N SER A 540 18.72 33.11 -18.48
CA SER A 540 17.41 33.79 -18.47
C SER A 540 16.21 32.85 -18.43
N GLY A 541 16.43 31.54 -18.56
CA GLY A 541 15.39 30.52 -18.53
C GLY A 541 14.79 30.30 -17.15
N VAL A 542 13.61 29.67 -17.15
CA VAL A 542 12.89 29.29 -15.93
C VAL A 542 13.61 28.16 -15.19
N MET A 543 13.65 28.23 -13.86
CA MET A 543 14.23 27.19 -13.02
C MET A 543 13.24 26.05 -12.81
N VAL A 544 13.67 24.81 -13.03
CA VAL A 544 12.86 23.59 -12.85
C VAL A 544 13.68 22.48 -12.21
N TYR A 545 13.00 21.51 -11.61
CA TYR A 545 13.61 20.22 -11.28
C TYR A 545 13.75 19.39 -12.56
N SER A 546 14.86 18.67 -12.66
CA SER A 546 15.14 17.83 -13.81
C SER A 546 14.34 16.53 -13.77
N ASN A 547 13.97 16.03 -14.94
CA ASN A 547 13.44 14.69 -15.17
C ASN A 547 14.47 13.58 -14.86
N LEU A 548 15.73 13.94 -14.60
CA LEU A 548 16.75 13.02 -14.07
C LEU A 548 16.50 12.63 -12.61
N ASN A 549 15.66 13.37 -11.87
CA ASN A 549 15.32 12.99 -10.50
C ASN A 549 14.48 11.71 -10.53
N GLY A 550 14.94 10.68 -9.83
CA GLY A 550 14.40 9.32 -9.92
C GLY A 550 15.50 8.29 -10.06
N THR A 551 15.10 7.04 -10.28
CA THR A 551 16.02 5.89 -10.45
C THR A 551 16.16 5.54 -11.92
N HIS A 552 17.40 5.42 -12.40
CA HIS A 552 17.70 5.12 -13.79
C HIS A 552 18.81 4.09 -13.92
N GLU A 553 18.70 3.22 -14.92
CA GLU A 553 19.78 2.31 -15.31
C GLU A 553 20.96 3.09 -15.91
N VAL A 554 22.16 2.83 -15.40
CA VAL A 554 23.41 3.32 -15.96
C VAL A 554 23.74 2.52 -17.22
N VAL A 555 23.70 3.16 -18.37
CA VAL A 555 23.96 2.50 -19.67
C VAL A 555 25.45 2.43 -20.00
N ASP A 556 26.23 3.40 -19.52
CA ASP A 556 27.67 3.48 -19.70
C ASP A 556 28.29 4.31 -18.55
N SER A 557 29.57 4.10 -18.27
CA SER A 557 30.28 4.73 -17.16
C SER A 557 31.79 4.79 -17.39
N ALA A 558 32.44 5.82 -16.85
CA ALA A 558 33.90 5.86 -16.73
C ALA A 558 34.30 6.80 -15.59
N SER A 559 35.60 6.91 -15.32
CA SER A 559 36.12 7.66 -14.17
C SER A 559 35.44 9.03 -13.98
N GLY A 560 34.68 9.14 -12.88
CA GLY A 560 34.00 10.37 -12.46
C GLY A 560 32.67 10.69 -13.16
N TYR A 561 32.11 9.81 -13.99
CA TYR A 561 30.78 10.03 -14.59
C TYR A 561 30.02 8.74 -14.91
N VAL A 562 28.71 8.90 -15.05
CA VAL A 562 27.79 7.88 -15.59
C VAL A 562 26.98 8.47 -16.74
N ILE A 563 26.39 7.60 -17.55
CA ILE A 563 25.48 7.95 -18.63
C ILE A 563 24.17 7.21 -18.39
N VAL A 564 23.07 7.93 -18.51
CA VAL A 564 21.71 7.39 -18.41
C VAL A 564 20.91 7.78 -19.64
N LYS A 565 19.92 6.95 -20.00
CA LYS A 565 19.01 7.21 -21.12
C LYS A 565 17.85 8.11 -20.69
N VAL A 566 18.20 9.34 -20.32
CA VAL A 566 17.26 10.42 -20.06
C VAL A 566 17.78 11.64 -20.80
N LYS A 567 16.93 12.26 -21.62
CA LYS A 567 17.26 13.49 -22.32
C LYS A 567 17.49 14.62 -21.30
N ARG A 568 18.57 15.37 -21.49
CA ARG A 568 18.89 16.50 -20.63
C ARG A 568 17.85 17.60 -20.83
N ASP A 569 17.20 18.01 -19.75
CA ASP A 569 16.12 19.00 -19.75
C ASP A 569 16.49 20.30 -19.01
N VAL A 570 17.64 20.30 -18.33
CA VAL A 570 18.13 21.48 -17.59
C VAL A 570 19.61 21.81 -17.85
N ASN A 571 19.91 23.10 -17.88
CA ASN A 571 21.23 23.67 -17.68
C ASN A 571 21.49 23.62 -16.17
N PHE A 572 22.34 22.68 -15.78
CA PHE A 572 22.58 22.33 -14.38
C PHE A 572 23.00 23.55 -13.55
N GLU A 573 22.28 23.81 -12.45
CA GLU A 573 22.59 24.91 -11.54
C GLU A 573 23.26 24.37 -10.27
N SER A 574 24.57 24.56 -10.18
CA SER A 574 25.38 24.07 -9.06
C SER A 574 25.09 24.82 -7.74
N GLY A 575 24.41 25.97 -7.77
CA GLY A 575 24.08 26.75 -6.57
C GLY A 575 22.80 26.35 -5.80
N LYS A 576 21.95 25.43 -6.30
CA LYS A 576 20.63 25.12 -5.68
C LYS A 576 20.36 23.65 -5.36
N GLY A 577 19.81 23.35 -4.17
CA GLY A 577 19.58 21.99 -3.71
C GLY A 577 20.87 21.30 -3.26
N ASP A 578 20.81 20.01 -2.95
CA ASP A 578 22.00 19.21 -2.58
C ASP A 578 22.52 18.34 -3.74
N LYS A 579 21.80 18.24 -4.87
CA LYS A 579 22.06 17.46 -6.10
C LYS A 579 22.77 16.14 -5.81
N LYS A 580 22.03 15.16 -5.31
CA LYS A 580 22.60 13.90 -4.86
C LYS A 580 22.47 12.83 -5.93
N TRP A 581 23.39 11.90 -5.90
CA TRP A 581 23.25 10.59 -6.54
C TRP A 581 23.50 9.51 -5.49
N SER A 582 22.90 8.34 -5.67
CA SER A 582 23.05 7.21 -4.75
C SER A 582 22.93 5.88 -5.49
N LEU A 583 23.89 4.99 -5.23
CA LEU A 583 23.76 3.54 -5.40
C LEU A 583 23.53 2.85 -4.05
N GLY A 584 23.35 3.62 -2.98
CA GLY A 584 23.18 3.11 -1.63
C GLY A 584 23.79 4.01 -0.58
N SER A 585 23.80 3.50 0.65
CA SER A 585 24.34 4.18 1.82
C SER A 585 25.05 3.19 2.71
N VAL A 586 26.09 3.66 3.40
CA VAL A 586 26.88 2.81 4.30
C VAL A 586 26.15 2.47 5.61
N GLY A 587 25.01 3.11 5.87
CA GLY A 587 24.26 3.00 7.12
C GLY A 587 25.06 3.45 8.36
N ALA A 588 24.43 3.30 9.53
CA ALA A 588 25.03 3.70 10.81
C ALA A 588 24.47 2.91 11.99
N GLY A 589 25.33 2.64 12.98
CA GLY A 589 24.97 2.00 14.25
C GLY A 589 25.12 0.48 14.28
N TYR A 590 25.76 -0.12 13.26
CA TYR A 590 26.04 -1.55 13.24
C TYR A 590 27.14 -1.93 14.24
N ASN A 591 26.90 -2.90 15.10
CA ASN A 591 27.85 -3.37 16.11
C ASN A 591 28.42 -4.78 15.81
N THR A 592 27.80 -5.52 14.88
CA THR A 592 28.21 -6.87 14.48
C THR A 592 27.99 -7.08 12.97
N SER A 593 28.55 -8.15 12.40
CA SER A 593 28.30 -8.52 10.99
C SER A 593 26.81 -8.63 10.70
N ALA A 594 26.36 -7.95 9.65
CA ALA A 594 25.00 -8.03 9.13
C ALA A 594 24.88 -9.11 8.02
N LYS A 595 23.69 -9.27 7.42
CA LYS A 595 23.45 -10.13 6.25
C LYS A 595 22.92 -9.32 5.07
N ALA A 596 23.22 -9.78 3.86
CA ALA A 596 22.68 -9.23 2.63
C ALA A 596 22.09 -10.36 1.77
N TYR A 597 20.86 -10.15 1.30
CA TYR A 597 20.10 -11.07 0.46
C TYR A 597 19.86 -10.44 -0.91
N PHE A 598 19.99 -11.24 -1.97
CA PHE A 598 19.80 -10.78 -3.35
C PHE A 598 18.55 -11.43 -3.94
N ILE A 599 17.50 -10.64 -4.09
CA ILE A 599 16.15 -11.11 -4.41
C ILE A 599 15.77 -10.64 -5.82
N GLY A 600 15.16 -11.53 -6.61
CA GLY A 600 14.78 -11.22 -7.99
C GLY A 600 15.93 -11.32 -9.00
N GLY A 601 15.87 -10.55 -10.08
CA GLY A 601 16.87 -10.54 -11.14
C GLY A 601 16.98 -11.84 -11.96
N GLY A 602 15.99 -12.73 -11.85
CA GLY A 602 15.98 -14.07 -12.46
C GLY A 602 16.83 -15.13 -11.74
N GLY A 603 17.60 -14.73 -10.72
CA GLY A 603 18.52 -15.60 -9.99
C GLY A 603 17.99 -16.10 -8.65
N THR A 604 18.74 -16.99 -8.01
CA THR A 604 18.42 -17.51 -6.67
C THR A 604 19.67 -17.77 -5.84
N GLY A 605 19.51 -17.71 -4.51
CA GLY A 605 20.46 -18.27 -3.55
C GLY A 605 21.74 -17.46 -3.31
N ALA A 606 21.79 -16.19 -3.71
CA ALA A 606 22.90 -15.30 -3.32
C ALA A 606 22.64 -14.68 -1.94
N ILE A 607 23.60 -14.87 -1.04
CA ILE A 607 23.60 -14.40 0.35
C ILE A 607 25.04 -14.02 0.71
N ALA A 608 25.23 -12.84 1.29
CA ALA A 608 26.52 -12.39 1.79
C ALA A 608 26.47 -12.02 3.27
N SER A 609 27.62 -12.12 3.95
CA SER A 609 27.82 -11.45 5.23
C SER A 609 28.34 -10.05 4.97
N VAL A 610 27.80 -9.07 5.70
CA VAL A 610 28.20 -7.67 5.54
C VAL A 610 29.34 -7.35 6.50
N THR A 611 30.46 -6.88 5.95
CA THR A 611 31.61 -6.44 6.73
C THR A 611 31.33 -5.06 7.30
N ILE A 612 31.61 -4.88 8.60
CA ILE A 612 31.32 -3.65 9.34
C ILE A 612 32.61 -3.07 9.91
N SER A 613 32.78 -1.76 9.78
CA SER A 613 33.82 -1.00 10.49
C SER A 613 33.24 0.30 11.02
N SER A 614 33.53 0.62 12.27
CA SER A 614 33.13 1.89 12.91
C SER A 614 31.64 2.21 12.81
N GLY A 615 30.77 1.19 12.84
CA GLY A 615 29.32 1.39 12.79
C GLY A 615 28.70 1.37 11.40
N ALA A 616 29.49 1.24 10.33
CA ALA A 616 29.04 1.35 8.95
C ALA A 616 29.52 0.16 8.11
N ILE A 617 28.81 -0.14 7.02
CA ILE A 617 29.19 -1.22 6.10
C ILE A 617 30.44 -0.85 5.29
N THR A 618 31.29 -1.83 5.04
CA THR A 618 32.53 -1.67 4.26
C THR A 618 32.67 -2.61 3.08
N GLY A 619 31.71 -3.53 2.89
CA GLY A 619 31.72 -4.50 1.81
C GLY A 619 30.99 -5.80 2.16
N PHE A 620 30.97 -6.73 1.20
CA PHE A 620 30.24 -7.99 1.27
C PHE A 620 31.21 -9.18 1.17
N ASP A 621 31.02 -10.18 2.03
CA ASP A 621 31.73 -11.46 1.99
C ASP A 621 30.77 -12.57 1.56
N PHE A 622 31.00 -13.12 0.35
CA PHE A 622 30.24 -14.24 -0.21
C PHE A 622 30.86 -15.62 0.10
N THR A 623 31.98 -15.68 0.80
CA THR A 623 32.78 -16.91 0.99
C THR A 623 32.62 -17.57 2.36
N GLY A 624 32.15 -16.81 3.35
CA GLY A 624 31.86 -17.31 4.70
C GLY A 624 30.79 -18.41 4.76
N THR A 625 30.72 -19.10 5.91
CA THR A 625 29.73 -20.16 6.14
C THR A 625 28.29 -19.63 6.01
N GLY A 626 27.49 -20.32 5.20
CA GLY A 626 26.10 -19.92 4.91
C GLY A 626 25.97 -18.80 3.87
N ASN A 627 27.08 -18.32 3.29
CA ASN A 627 27.07 -17.37 2.19
C ASN A 627 27.23 -18.10 0.85
N SER A 628 26.73 -17.48 -0.22
CA SER A 628 26.74 -18.03 -1.57
C SER A 628 26.62 -16.88 -2.56
N ARG A 629 27.23 -17.02 -3.74
CA ARG A 629 27.05 -16.07 -4.86
C ARG A 629 25.81 -16.35 -5.70
N GLY A 630 25.10 -17.45 -5.40
CA GLY A 630 23.91 -17.87 -6.14
C GLY A 630 24.17 -18.13 -7.62
N SER A 631 23.10 -18.16 -8.40
CA SER A 631 23.15 -18.35 -9.85
C SER A 631 21.91 -17.82 -10.55
N GLY A 632 22.03 -17.49 -11.83
CA GLY A 632 20.92 -17.14 -12.71
C GLY A 632 20.52 -15.67 -12.68
N TYR A 633 21.30 -14.79 -12.05
CA TYR A 633 21.01 -13.36 -11.98
C TYR A 633 21.30 -12.69 -13.33
N THR A 634 20.33 -12.69 -14.24
CA THR A 634 20.45 -12.10 -15.59
C THR A 634 20.02 -10.65 -15.65
N GLU A 635 19.30 -10.18 -14.63
CA GLU A 635 18.91 -8.79 -14.43
C GLU A 635 19.36 -8.33 -13.02
N ALA A 636 19.27 -7.04 -12.74
CA ALA A 636 19.63 -6.49 -11.43
C ALA A 636 18.70 -7.04 -10.33
N PRO A 637 19.21 -7.75 -9.31
CA PRO A 637 18.41 -8.09 -8.13
C PRO A 637 18.30 -6.90 -7.18
N GLN A 638 17.30 -6.93 -6.31
CA GLN A 638 17.26 -6.08 -5.12
C GLN A 638 18.29 -6.57 -4.10
N VAL A 639 18.96 -5.64 -3.40
CA VAL A 639 19.89 -5.95 -2.30
C VAL A 639 19.24 -5.59 -0.96
N VAL A 640 18.85 -6.60 -0.20
CA VAL A 640 18.25 -6.41 1.13
C VAL A 640 19.32 -6.61 2.20
N ILE A 641 19.74 -5.53 2.84
CA ILE A 641 20.70 -5.54 3.94
C ILE A 641 19.94 -5.56 5.27
N THR A 642 20.15 -6.62 6.05
CA THR A 642 19.45 -6.86 7.31
C THR A 642 20.43 -6.82 8.49
N GLY A 643 19.89 -6.73 9.72
CA GLY A 643 20.72 -6.72 10.92
C GLY A 643 21.36 -8.07 11.28
N GLY A 644 20.85 -9.20 10.79
CA GLY A 644 21.36 -10.54 11.13
C GLY A 644 20.88 -11.07 12.49
N GLY A 645 19.96 -10.36 13.15
CA GLY A 645 19.51 -10.61 14.52
C GLY A 645 18.30 -11.54 14.63
N TRP A 646 17.61 -11.86 13.53
CA TRP A 646 16.41 -12.70 13.58
C TRP A 646 16.74 -14.16 13.92
N ARG A 647 15.97 -14.77 14.82
CA ARG A 647 16.12 -16.16 15.28
C ARG A 647 14.76 -16.84 15.37
N MET A 648 14.70 -18.13 15.05
CA MET A 648 13.51 -18.95 15.27
C MET A 648 13.47 -19.45 16.72
N ILE A 649 12.32 -19.35 17.37
CA ILE A 649 12.13 -19.90 18.71
C ILE A 649 12.21 -21.43 18.66
N GLY A 650 13.03 -22.01 19.55
CA GLY A 650 13.30 -23.45 19.55
C GLY A 650 14.20 -23.94 18.43
N GLY A 651 14.67 -23.04 17.55
CA GLY A 651 15.66 -23.32 16.52
C GLY A 651 17.10 -23.25 17.03
N ALA A 652 18.06 -23.38 16.10
CA ALA A 652 19.47 -23.11 16.38
C ALA A 652 19.71 -21.59 16.50
N ASP A 653 20.81 -21.20 17.17
CA ASP A 653 21.28 -19.81 17.18
C ASP A 653 21.92 -19.45 15.82
N ALA A 654 21.08 -19.30 14.80
CA ALA A 654 21.46 -18.97 13.43
C ALA A 654 20.56 -17.85 12.87
N PRO A 655 21.10 -16.90 12.10
CA PRO A 655 20.31 -15.86 11.46
C PRO A 655 19.19 -16.40 10.56
N GLU A 656 17.98 -15.92 10.81
CA GLU A 656 16.76 -16.27 10.07
C GLU A 656 16.21 -15.07 9.26
N ASP A 657 17.01 -14.02 9.07
CA ASP A 657 16.60 -12.80 8.38
C ASP A 657 16.11 -13.03 6.95
N GLY A 658 16.58 -14.10 6.30
CA GLY A 658 16.24 -14.48 4.94
C GLY A 658 15.00 -15.35 4.81
N GLN A 659 14.27 -15.60 5.90
CA GLN A 659 12.99 -16.31 5.82
C GLN A 659 12.01 -15.49 4.98
N VAL A 660 11.46 -16.12 3.95
CA VAL A 660 10.57 -15.46 2.98
C VAL A 660 9.13 -15.59 3.46
N LEU A 661 8.44 -14.47 3.49
CA LEU A 661 6.99 -14.36 3.52
C LEU A 661 6.52 -14.24 2.07
N SER A 662 5.80 -15.24 1.58
CA SER A 662 5.26 -15.16 0.23
C SER A 662 4.18 -14.08 0.10
N SER A 663 3.83 -13.72 -1.13
CA SER A 663 2.76 -12.76 -1.42
C SER A 663 1.38 -13.16 -0.87
N GLU A 664 1.16 -14.44 -0.58
CA GLU A 664 -0.13 -14.98 -0.10
C GLU A 664 -0.14 -15.30 1.42
N GLU A 665 1.00 -15.16 2.10
CA GLU A 665 1.12 -15.43 3.52
C GLU A 665 0.91 -14.16 4.36
N GLY A 666 0.61 -14.34 5.64
CA GLY A 666 0.44 -13.25 6.58
C GLY A 666 1.29 -13.44 7.83
N ILE A 667 1.45 -12.35 8.55
CA ILE A 667 2.30 -12.23 9.73
C ILE A 667 1.46 -11.89 10.95
N ILE A 668 1.79 -12.48 12.09
CA ILE A 668 1.29 -12.00 13.39
C ILE A 668 2.46 -11.35 14.13
N VAL A 669 2.34 -10.06 14.43
CA VAL A 669 3.24 -9.37 15.34
C VAL A 669 2.65 -9.40 16.74
N VAL A 670 3.40 -9.91 17.71
CA VAL A 670 3.01 -9.99 19.12
C VAL A 670 3.86 -9.02 19.93
N ARG A 671 3.22 -7.96 20.44
CA ARG A 671 3.87 -6.98 21.32
C ARG A 671 3.94 -7.53 22.74
N LYS A 672 5.15 -7.84 23.21
CA LYS A 672 5.47 -8.22 24.59
C LYS A 672 6.24 -7.11 25.32
N HIS A 673 6.64 -6.02 24.65
CA HIS A 673 7.20 -4.83 25.28
C HIS A 673 6.19 -4.19 26.28
N PRO A 674 6.40 -4.22 27.62
CA PRO A 674 5.35 -3.84 28.59
C PRO A 674 4.83 -2.40 28.52
N THR A 675 5.65 -1.46 28.04
CA THR A 675 5.27 -0.07 27.78
C THR A 675 5.20 0.27 26.29
N GLY A 676 5.10 -0.75 25.43
CA GLY A 676 5.09 -0.59 23.99
C GLY A 676 3.82 0.12 23.52
N ILE A 677 3.96 1.09 22.63
CA ILE A 677 2.83 1.85 22.06
C ILE A 677 2.59 1.46 20.60
N LEU A 678 1.41 1.81 20.07
CA LEU A 678 1.12 1.74 18.63
C LEU A 678 2.16 2.58 17.87
N THR A 679 2.89 1.94 16.96
CA THR A 679 3.95 2.58 16.18
C THR A 679 3.86 2.14 14.73
N TYR A 680 3.84 3.07 13.78
CA TYR A 680 3.91 2.73 12.36
C TYR A 680 5.35 2.60 11.92
N ILE A 681 5.64 1.57 11.14
CA ILE A 681 6.95 1.28 10.58
C ILE A 681 6.88 1.48 9.07
N GLU A 682 7.93 2.09 8.51
CA GLU A 682 8.11 2.09 7.08
C GLU A 682 8.61 0.71 6.65
N ALA A 683 7.72 -0.01 5.97
CA ALA A 683 8.05 -1.25 5.32
C ALA A 683 8.76 -0.91 4.00
N VAL A 684 9.96 -1.44 3.78
CA VAL A 684 10.68 -1.23 2.51
C VAL A 684 10.05 -2.14 1.46
N ASN A 685 9.76 -1.60 0.29
CA ASN A 685 9.12 -2.34 -0.80
C ASN A 685 10.20 -3.15 -1.56
N PRO A 686 9.99 -4.46 -1.79
CA PRO A 686 10.96 -5.30 -2.51
C PRO A 686 11.17 -4.90 -3.99
N LEU A 687 10.27 -4.08 -4.54
CA LEU A 687 10.27 -3.64 -5.94
C LEU A 687 10.67 -2.17 -6.14
N LYS A 688 11.14 -1.49 -5.09
CA LYS A 688 11.62 -0.10 -5.20
C LYS A 688 13.07 0.02 -5.65
#